data_AF-A0A3B8R4V6-F1
#
_entry.id   AF-A0A3B8R4V6-F1
#
_cell.length_a   1.000
_cell.length_b   1.000
_cell.length_c   1.000
_cell.angle_alpha   90.00
_cell.angle_beta   90.00
_cell.angle_gamma   90.00
#
_symmetry.space_group_name_H-M   'P 1'
#
loop_
_entity.id
_entity.type
_entity.pdbx_description
1 polymer ?
#
loop_
_entity_poly.entity_id
_entity_poly.type
_entity_poly.pdbx_seq_one_letter_code
_entity_poly.pdbx_strand_id
1 'polypeptide(L)'
;MDKNTIWGILLMGAVIFGFMWLNQPSAEQRAQMEKERQEQLMAEQEKSTSSTLLTVDSVNAAEVAGIKGTVKALGTLDSVSGVRTLSSAGAEVTLSPEGTLAGTVKTAGKNVPVADIISADYKGLTPAEAQAAVAAFRKAMADAARYRGFARYLSGDSTTVRLENSKLALEISNKGAMIASASLKDYQTFDSTAVQPMAAGENTYGFTLTSATQRFDTREFYFKPIETTDSTVTMQLDLGDGAVWGIRYTLHPDSYLVTMDLLQQGMSAIIPTSVATIDFTWDQRLTRNELGRVFEERNSALYYMFVGGDVDNLKETGHETKELSERVKWIGYKNQFFSSVIIPRTNFTGAEVSTAVLENNPKFLKNFSTRAELEYSADLANPASFTLFLGPNSFPLLKDIEKTVSPDENMHFTNLIPLGWPIFRWINTIIVIPVFNFLSKYIASYGLIIFLLTIFIKIILFPFTYKSYMSQARMRILAPDIKAINEKYPGKENAMKRQQETMALYSRAGANPMSGCLPMLLQMPILIAMFNFFPSAIELRGESFLWAKDLSAPDAIISWTTNIPFISSTFGNHISLFCLLMTVVNIVYMRINMQSQANADAMPGMKMMNYLMPLMFLFFFNNYASGLSYYYLLSLLITIIQTYIFRHVVKEETVREIMRKNAKKPKKKSGFMARLEEAQRQQQALLREQEKRKKASGKK
;
A
#
# COMPACT_ATOMS: atom_id res chain seq x y z
N MET A 1 -0.88 3.22 -10.81
CA MET A 1 -0.76 4.49 -11.56
C MET A 1 -1.83 5.45 -10.99
N ASP A 2 -1.43 6.56 -10.36
CA ASP A 2 -2.28 7.50 -9.57
C ASP A 2 -3.35 8.21 -10.43
N LYS A 3 -4.53 8.59 -9.88
CA LYS A 3 -5.53 9.51 -10.46
C LYS A 3 -4.91 10.77 -11.12
N ASN A 4 -3.81 11.31 -10.63
CA ASN A 4 -3.11 12.47 -11.21
C ASN A 4 -2.20 12.07 -12.39
N THR A 5 -1.59 10.89 -12.33
CA THR A 5 -0.91 10.29 -13.49
C THR A 5 -1.93 9.83 -14.53
N ILE A 6 -3.10 9.37 -14.09
CA ILE A 6 -4.27 9.06 -14.87
C ILE A 6 -4.87 10.35 -15.42
N TRP A 7 -4.89 11.49 -14.72
CA TRP A 7 -5.31 12.79 -15.29
C TRP A 7 -4.30 13.30 -16.32
N GLY A 8 -2.99 13.13 -16.08
CA GLY A 8 -1.95 13.40 -17.08
C GLY A 8 -2.05 12.50 -18.31
N ILE A 9 -2.39 11.22 -18.12
CA ILE A 9 -2.60 10.22 -19.18
C ILE A 9 -4.00 10.35 -19.80
N LEU A 10 -5.00 10.89 -19.11
CA LEU A 10 -6.35 11.21 -19.59
C LEU A 10 -6.34 12.53 -20.36
N LEU A 11 -5.44 13.47 -20.05
CA LEU A 11 -5.23 14.67 -20.87
C LEU A 11 -4.47 14.32 -22.15
N MET A 12 -3.43 13.49 -22.07
CA MET A 12 -2.82 12.87 -23.26
C MET A 12 -3.82 11.99 -24.02
N GLY A 13 -4.61 11.23 -23.28
CA GLY A 13 -5.67 10.35 -23.75
C GLY A 13 -6.80 11.12 -24.41
N ALA A 14 -7.22 12.27 -23.90
CA ALA A 14 -8.26 13.12 -24.48
C ALA A 14 -7.81 13.77 -25.79
N VAL A 15 -6.51 14.05 -25.94
CA VAL A 15 -5.93 14.49 -27.21
C VAL A 15 -5.90 13.33 -28.22
N ILE A 16 -5.57 12.11 -27.78
CA ILE A 16 -5.59 10.90 -28.62
C ILE A 16 -7.03 10.45 -28.95
N PHE A 17 -7.96 10.58 -28.01
CA PHE A 17 -9.37 10.21 -28.12
C PHE A 17 -10.15 11.26 -28.91
N GLY A 18 -9.79 12.55 -28.83
CA GLY A 18 -10.26 13.58 -29.75
C GLY A 18 -9.82 13.32 -31.19
N PHE A 19 -8.63 12.73 -31.38
CA PHE A 19 -8.13 12.29 -32.69
C PHE A 19 -8.78 10.96 -33.16
N MET A 20 -9.10 10.04 -32.26
CA MET A 20 -9.85 8.80 -32.55
C MET A 20 -11.35 9.05 -32.79
N TRP A 21 -11.96 10.02 -32.11
CA TRP A 21 -13.35 10.43 -32.29
C TRP A 21 -13.59 11.08 -33.66
N LEU A 22 -12.57 11.77 -34.19
CA LEU A 22 -12.53 12.22 -35.58
C LEU A 22 -12.47 11.07 -36.61
N ASN A 23 -12.24 9.83 -36.18
CA ASN A 23 -12.05 8.64 -37.03
C ASN A 23 -12.82 7.40 -36.49
N GLN A 24 -14.05 7.56 -36.01
CA GLN A 24 -14.86 6.41 -35.58
C GLN A 24 -15.63 5.74 -36.73
N PRO A 25 -15.81 4.40 -36.71
CA PRO A 25 -16.64 3.67 -37.67
C PRO A 25 -18.13 3.99 -37.51
N SER A 26 -18.88 3.80 -38.61
CA SER A 26 -20.28 4.20 -38.80
C SER A 26 -21.29 3.49 -37.88
N ALA A 27 -22.45 4.15 -37.69
CA ALA A 27 -23.51 3.82 -36.74
C ALA A 27 -24.12 2.41 -36.86
N GLU A 28 -24.00 1.74 -38.00
CA GLU A 28 -24.58 0.41 -38.24
C GLU A 28 -23.89 -0.71 -37.43
N GLN A 29 -22.59 -0.59 -37.15
CA GLN A 29 -21.85 -1.61 -36.38
C GLN A 29 -22.16 -1.59 -34.88
N ARG A 30 -22.66 -0.46 -34.35
CA ARG A 30 -23.07 -0.34 -32.94
C ARG A 30 -24.44 -0.96 -32.68
N ALA A 31 -25.35 -0.86 -33.65
CA ALA A 31 -26.68 -1.43 -33.56
C ALA A 31 -26.68 -2.98 -33.55
N GLN A 32 -25.70 -3.63 -34.20
CA GLN A 32 -25.57 -5.09 -34.17
C GLN A 32 -25.08 -5.62 -32.81
N MET A 33 -24.09 -4.97 -32.19
CA MET A 33 -23.57 -5.38 -30.87
C MET A 33 -24.58 -5.19 -29.73
N GLU A 34 -25.43 -4.16 -29.79
CA GLU A 34 -26.49 -3.97 -28.79
C GLU A 34 -27.61 -5.00 -28.93
N LYS A 35 -27.88 -5.47 -30.16
CA LYS A 35 -28.89 -6.51 -30.43
C LYS A 35 -28.44 -7.88 -29.90
N GLU A 36 -27.17 -8.25 -30.11
CA GLU A 36 -26.59 -9.49 -29.57
C GLU A 36 -26.53 -9.48 -28.03
N ARG A 37 -26.26 -8.32 -27.41
CA ARG A 37 -26.25 -8.18 -25.95
C ARG A 37 -27.65 -8.29 -25.32
N GLN A 38 -28.68 -7.81 -26.02
CA GLN A 38 -30.07 -7.96 -25.56
C GLN A 38 -30.58 -9.41 -25.69
N GLU A 39 -30.18 -10.13 -26.74
CA GLU A 39 -30.53 -11.56 -26.89
C GLU A 39 -29.87 -12.44 -25.82
N GLN A 40 -28.63 -12.12 -25.38
CA GLN A 40 -27.98 -12.84 -24.27
C GLN A 40 -28.61 -12.57 -22.90
N LEU A 41 -29.08 -11.35 -22.63
CA LEU A 41 -29.76 -11.00 -21.38
C LEU A 41 -31.15 -11.64 -21.25
N MET A 42 -31.86 -11.85 -22.37
CA MET A 42 -33.15 -12.56 -22.37
C MET A 42 -32.98 -14.07 -22.20
N ALA A 43 -31.86 -14.64 -22.66
CA ALA A 43 -31.52 -16.06 -22.43
C ALA A 43 -31.08 -16.38 -20.99
N GLU A 44 -30.59 -15.40 -20.22
CA GLU A 44 -30.25 -15.53 -18.80
C GLU A 44 -31.46 -15.34 -17.86
N GLN A 45 -32.47 -14.54 -18.24
CA GLN A 45 -33.70 -14.35 -17.46
C GLN A 45 -34.69 -15.53 -17.57
N GLU A 46 -34.61 -16.35 -18.62
CA GLU A 46 -35.43 -17.58 -18.74
C GLU A 46 -34.88 -18.79 -17.97
N LYS A 47 -33.67 -18.70 -17.37
CA LYS A 47 -33.07 -19.76 -16.55
C LYS A 47 -33.24 -19.62 -15.03
N SER A 48 -33.91 -18.56 -14.54
CA SER A 48 -34.08 -18.29 -13.10
C SER A 48 -35.52 -18.34 -12.58
N THR A 49 -36.44 -19.04 -13.26
CA THR A 49 -37.83 -19.17 -12.79
C THR A 49 -38.24 -20.64 -12.66
N SER A 50 -37.76 -21.31 -11.62
CA SER A 50 -38.31 -22.56 -11.11
C SER A 50 -37.98 -22.68 -9.62
N SER A 51 -38.87 -22.18 -8.78
CA SER A 51 -38.86 -22.45 -7.34
C SER A 51 -40.20 -23.04 -6.94
N THR A 52 -40.25 -24.37 -7.06
CA THR A 52 -40.72 -25.35 -6.08
C THR A 52 -41.84 -24.92 -5.12
N LEU A 53 -42.99 -25.56 -5.29
CA LEU A 53 -44.12 -25.62 -4.36
C LEU A 53 -43.66 -25.95 -2.93
N LEU A 54 -43.90 -25.04 -2.00
CA LEU A 54 -43.60 -25.19 -0.58
C LEU A 54 -44.70 -25.99 0.12
N THR A 55 -44.39 -27.24 0.46
CA THR A 55 -45.09 -27.98 1.52
C THR A 55 -44.46 -27.63 2.87
N VAL A 56 -45.27 -27.21 3.84
CA VAL A 56 -44.81 -26.90 5.21
C VAL A 56 -44.30 -28.19 5.87
N ASP A 57 -43.00 -28.26 6.11
CA ASP A 57 -42.32 -29.39 6.77
C ASP A 57 -42.65 -29.39 8.27
N SER A 58 -43.10 -30.53 8.81
CA SER A 58 -43.49 -30.68 10.21
C SER A 58 -42.32 -31.22 11.05
N VAL A 59 -42.28 -30.86 12.34
CA VAL A 59 -41.26 -31.37 13.27
C VAL A 59 -41.57 -32.84 13.59
N ASN A 60 -40.67 -33.75 13.24
CA ASN A 60 -40.93 -35.18 13.41
C ASN A 60 -40.61 -35.68 14.84
N ALA A 61 -41.05 -36.90 15.18
CA ALA A 61 -40.90 -37.46 16.53
C ALA A 61 -39.43 -37.62 16.99
N ALA A 62 -38.49 -37.81 16.07
CA ALA A 62 -37.06 -37.92 16.39
C ALA A 62 -36.46 -36.54 16.73
N GLU A 63 -36.87 -35.49 16.02
CA GLU A 63 -36.50 -34.11 16.33
C GLU A 63 -37.03 -33.70 17.72
N VAL A 64 -38.27 -34.06 18.04
CA VAL A 64 -38.87 -33.81 19.36
C VAL A 64 -38.08 -34.49 20.48
N ALA A 65 -37.65 -35.75 20.29
CA ALA A 65 -36.83 -36.46 21.26
C ALA A 65 -35.46 -35.79 21.45
N GLY A 66 -34.82 -35.35 20.36
CA GLY A 66 -33.57 -34.59 20.40
C GLY A 66 -33.71 -33.28 21.16
N ILE A 67 -34.80 -32.53 20.91
CA ILE A 67 -35.11 -31.26 21.59
C ILE A 67 -35.33 -31.48 23.09
N LYS A 68 -36.06 -32.52 23.49
CA LYS A 68 -36.21 -32.89 24.92
C LYS A 68 -34.85 -33.17 25.56
N GLY A 69 -33.95 -33.86 24.86
CA GLY A 69 -32.58 -34.09 25.30
C GLY A 69 -31.81 -32.77 25.52
N THR A 70 -31.92 -31.84 24.56
CA THR A 70 -31.28 -30.52 24.63
C THR A 70 -31.82 -29.68 25.80
N VAL A 71 -33.14 -29.58 25.98
CA VAL A 71 -33.75 -28.82 27.09
C VAL A 71 -33.43 -29.48 28.44
N LYS A 72 -33.40 -30.82 28.50
CA LYS A 72 -33.00 -31.54 29.72
C LYS A 72 -31.54 -31.27 30.08
N ALA A 73 -30.65 -31.15 29.10
CA ALA A 73 -29.22 -30.92 29.32
C ALA A 73 -28.87 -29.46 29.59
N LEU A 74 -29.54 -28.50 28.94
CA LEU A 74 -29.15 -27.09 28.91
C LEU A 74 -30.15 -26.15 29.62
N GLY A 75 -31.36 -26.61 29.93
CA GLY A 75 -32.37 -25.81 30.58
C GLY A 75 -32.06 -25.56 32.06
N THR A 76 -32.36 -24.34 32.52
CA THR A 76 -32.33 -23.96 33.93
C THR A 76 -33.45 -24.66 34.69
N LEU A 77 -33.12 -25.38 35.77
CA LEU A 77 -34.09 -26.10 36.58
C LEU A 77 -34.69 -25.16 37.62
N ASP A 78 -36.01 -25.02 37.61
CA ASP A 78 -36.74 -24.44 38.74
C ASP A 78 -36.91 -25.52 39.83
N SER A 79 -36.29 -25.30 40.98
CA SER A 79 -36.27 -26.24 42.11
C SER A 79 -37.64 -26.44 42.77
N VAL A 80 -38.63 -25.57 42.52
CA VAL A 80 -39.97 -25.66 43.10
C VAL A 80 -40.95 -26.37 42.15
N SER A 81 -40.91 -26.03 40.86
CA SER A 81 -41.84 -26.61 39.86
C SER A 81 -41.29 -27.84 39.12
N GLY A 82 -39.97 -28.09 39.19
CA GLY A 82 -39.31 -29.17 38.47
C GLY A 82 -39.20 -28.95 36.95
N VAL A 83 -39.64 -27.79 36.45
CA VAL A 83 -39.61 -27.44 35.03
C VAL A 83 -38.20 -26.98 34.64
N ARG A 84 -37.74 -27.40 33.46
CA ARG A 84 -36.49 -26.92 32.86
C ARG A 84 -36.77 -25.93 31.74
N THR A 85 -36.19 -24.74 31.81
CA THR A 85 -36.40 -23.68 30.80
C THR A 85 -35.12 -23.37 30.04
N LEU A 86 -35.20 -23.39 28.71
CA LEU A 86 -34.12 -23.07 27.78
C LEU A 86 -34.54 -21.89 26.89
N SER A 87 -33.78 -20.80 26.92
CA SER A 87 -34.02 -19.61 26.08
C SER A 87 -32.91 -19.44 25.05
N SER A 88 -33.24 -19.41 23.76
CA SER A 88 -32.29 -19.28 22.66
C SER A 88 -32.92 -18.56 21.46
N ALA A 89 -32.23 -17.55 20.90
CA ALA A 89 -32.60 -16.86 19.65
C ALA A 89 -34.08 -16.45 19.51
N GLY A 90 -34.71 -15.98 20.59
CA GLY A 90 -36.12 -15.56 20.59
C GLY A 90 -37.14 -16.70 20.77
N ALA A 91 -36.66 -17.92 20.99
CA ALA A 91 -37.45 -19.05 21.48
C ALA A 91 -37.21 -19.27 22.98
N GLU A 92 -38.28 -19.54 23.72
CA GLU A 92 -38.28 -19.99 25.10
C GLU A 92 -38.97 -21.34 25.14
N VAL A 93 -38.24 -22.38 25.52
CA VAL A 93 -38.70 -23.77 25.48
C VAL A 93 -38.61 -24.35 26.89
N THR A 94 -39.71 -24.88 27.38
CA THR A 94 -39.81 -25.49 28.72
C THR A 94 -40.04 -26.99 28.59
N LEU A 95 -39.49 -27.76 29.53
CA LEU A 95 -39.68 -29.20 29.65
C LEU A 95 -40.22 -29.52 31.05
N SER A 96 -41.43 -30.06 31.12
CA SER A 96 -42.05 -30.48 32.38
C SER A 96 -41.43 -31.77 32.94
N PRO A 97 -41.62 -32.08 34.24
CA PRO A 97 -41.18 -33.35 34.84
C PRO A 97 -41.75 -34.59 34.13
N GLU A 98 -42.95 -34.47 33.57
CA GLU A 98 -43.66 -35.51 32.82
C GLU A 98 -43.17 -35.62 31.36
N GLY A 99 -42.22 -34.77 30.96
CA GLY A 99 -41.58 -34.81 29.65
C GLY A 99 -42.33 -34.06 28.55
N THR A 100 -43.20 -33.11 28.90
CA THR A 100 -43.95 -32.29 27.93
C THR A 100 -43.18 -31.03 27.56
N LEU A 101 -43.07 -30.72 26.27
CA LEU A 101 -42.44 -29.49 25.78
C LEU A 101 -43.48 -28.38 25.62
N ALA A 102 -43.19 -27.18 26.14
CA ALA A 102 -44.03 -26.00 26.01
C ALA A 102 -43.17 -24.73 25.80
N GLY A 103 -43.80 -23.56 25.71
CA GLY A 103 -43.12 -22.27 25.57
C GLY A 103 -43.49 -21.53 24.28
N THR A 104 -42.66 -20.57 23.84
CA THR A 104 -42.98 -19.68 22.71
C THR A 104 -41.79 -19.42 21.79
N VAL A 105 -42.05 -19.17 20.50
CA VAL A 105 -41.07 -18.76 19.49
C VAL A 105 -41.51 -17.43 18.89
N LYS A 106 -40.65 -16.41 18.93
CA LYS A 106 -40.93 -15.08 18.36
C LYS A 106 -40.62 -15.06 16.86
N THR A 107 -41.62 -14.72 16.04
CA THR A 107 -41.45 -14.51 14.58
C THR A 107 -42.15 -13.23 14.15
N ALA A 108 -41.43 -12.33 13.45
CA ALA A 108 -41.92 -11.11 12.77
C ALA A 108 -43.25 -10.50 13.29
N GLY A 109 -43.34 -10.25 14.62
CA GLY A 109 -44.49 -9.60 15.27
C GLY A 109 -45.50 -10.49 16.00
N LYS A 110 -45.36 -11.82 16.02
CA LYS A 110 -46.23 -12.77 16.75
C LYS A 110 -45.41 -13.77 17.59
N ASN A 111 -46.00 -14.23 18.70
CA ASN A 111 -45.46 -15.30 19.54
C ASN A 111 -46.20 -16.60 19.20
N VAL A 112 -45.49 -17.59 18.66
CA VAL A 112 -46.06 -18.89 18.31
C VAL A 112 -45.76 -19.90 19.42
N PRO A 113 -46.77 -20.59 19.99
CA PRO A 113 -46.53 -21.61 21.01
C PRO A 113 -45.72 -22.80 20.46
N VAL A 114 -44.75 -23.27 21.24
CA VAL A 114 -43.92 -24.44 20.89
C VAL A 114 -44.77 -25.70 20.77
N ALA A 115 -45.82 -25.82 21.57
CA ALA A 115 -46.77 -26.94 21.50
C ALA A 115 -47.45 -27.03 20.13
N ASP A 116 -47.81 -25.89 19.54
CA ASP A 116 -48.49 -25.79 18.23
C ASP A 116 -47.53 -26.13 17.08
N ILE A 117 -46.25 -25.76 17.21
CA ILE A 117 -45.19 -26.12 16.26
C ILE A 117 -44.94 -27.64 16.27
N ILE A 118 -44.95 -28.26 17.46
CA ILE A 118 -44.72 -29.70 17.63
C ILE A 118 -45.95 -30.52 17.17
N SER A 119 -47.16 -30.04 17.44
CA SER A 119 -48.40 -30.72 17.05
C SER A 119 -48.82 -30.43 15.60
N ALA A 120 -48.10 -29.53 14.91
CA ALA A 120 -48.45 -28.99 13.60
C ALA A 120 -49.86 -28.35 13.55
N ASP A 121 -50.33 -27.81 14.67
CA ASP A 121 -51.64 -27.13 14.78
C ASP A 121 -51.49 -25.61 14.57
N TYR A 122 -51.35 -25.18 13.31
CA TYR A 122 -51.10 -23.78 12.95
C TYR A 122 -52.36 -22.92 12.80
N LYS A 123 -53.45 -23.23 13.51
CA LYS A 123 -54.71 -22.47 13.40
C LYS A 123 -54.48 -20.98 13.68
N GLY A 124 -54.72 -20.13 12.67
CA GLY A 124 -54.54 -18.68 12.76
C GLY A 124 -53.23 -18.13 12.19
N LEU A 125 -52.37 -18.97 11.62
CA LEU A 125 -51.15 -18.58 10.90
C LEU A 125 -51.28 -18.85 9.40
N THR A 126 -50.69 -17.98 8.58
CA THR A 126 -50.50 -18.24 7.15
C THR A 126 -49.41 -19.30 6.93
N PRO A 127 -49.41 -20.02 5.80
CA PRO A 127 -48.38 -21.04 5.51
C PRO A 127 -46.94 -20.51 5.57
N ALA A 128 -46.71 -19.26 5.16
CA ALA A 128 -45.41 -18.61 5.25
C ALA A 128 -45.00 -18.30 6.70
N GLU A 129 -45.93 -17.86 7.54
CA GLU A 129 -45.69 -17.62 8.97
C GLU A 129 -45.41 -18.92 9.73
N ALA A 130 -46.15 -20.00 9.41
CA ALA A 130 -45.93 -21.33 10.00
C ALA A 130 -44.54 -21.87 9.62
N GLN A 131 -44.16 -21.77 8.36
CA GLN A 131 -42.83 -22.18 7.90
C GLN A 131 -41.71 -21.36 8.56
N ALA A 132 -41.89 -20.04 8.70
CA ALA A 132 -40.94 -19.19 9.40
C ALA A 132 -40.82 -19.56 10.89
N ALA A 133 -41.91 -19.94 11.55
CA ALA A 133 -41.91 -20.39 12.95
C ALA A 133 -41.21 -21.73 13.14
N VAL A 134 -41.47 -22.71 12.26
CA VAL A 134 -40.75 -23.99 12.27
C VAL A 134 -39.25 -23.78 12.02
N ALA A 135 -38.89 -22.95 11.04
CA ALA A 135 -37.50 -22.64 10.74
C ALA A 135 -36.80 -21.91 11.90
N ALA A 136 -37.46 -20.93 12.52
CA ALA A 136 -36.94 -20.21 13.69
C ALA A 136 -36.78 -21.14 14.90
N PHE A 137 -37.75 -22.02 15.16
CA PHE A 137 -37.68 -23.00 16.24
C PHE A 137 -36.55 -24.00 16.06
N ARG A 138 -36.43 -24.60 14.86
CA ARG A 138 -35.33 -25.51 14.51
C ARG A 138 -33.98 -24.82 14.64
N LYS A 139 -33.87 -23.58 14.14
CA LYS A 139 -32.65 -22.77 14.26
C LYS A 139 -32.29 -22.52 15.73
N ALA A 140 -33.25 -22.07 16.56
CA ALA A 140 -33.01 -21.80 17.98
C ALA A 140 -32.59 -23.05 18.76
N MET A 141 -33.20 -24.21 18.47
CA MET A 141 -32.85 -25.48 19.10
C MET A 141 -31.52 -26.05 18.60
N ALA A 142 -31.21 -25.89 17.31
CA ALA A 142 -29.92 -26.24 16.73
C ALA A 142 -28.80 -25.37 17.30
N ASP A 143 -29.03 -24.06 17.45
CA ASP A 143 -28.09 -23.12 18.09
C ASP A 143 -27.87 -23.47 19.56
N ALA A 144 -28.92 -23.81 20.32
CA ALA A 144 -28.75 -24.25 21.70
C ALA A 144 -27.94 -25.55 21.80
N ALA A 145 -28.24 -26.55 20.96
CA ALA A 145 -27.50 -27.81 20.91
C ALA A 145 -26.04 -27.62 20.43
N ARG A 146 -25.80 -26.62 19.56
CA ARG A 146 -24.50 -26.21 19.01
C ARG A 146 -23.50 -25.72 20.05
N TYR A 147 -23.97 -25.11 21.13
CA TYR A 147 -23.08 -24.55 22.16
C TYR A 147 -22.95 -25.40 23.42
N ARG A 148 -23.31 -26.69 23.38
CA ARG A 148 -23.38 -27.60 24.54
C ARG A 148 -22.12 -27.62 25.43
N GLY A 149 -20.93 -27.44 24.87
CA GLY A 149 -19.65 -27.28 25.62
C GLY A 149 -19.16 -25.83 25.73
N PHE A 150 -19.50 -25.00 24.74
CA PHE A 150 -18.93 -23.66 24.52
C PHE A 150 -19.74 -22.51 25.13
N ALA A 151 -21.03 -22.71 25.44
CA ALA A 151 -21.94 -21.66 25.90
C ALA A 151 -21.43 -20.93 27.15
N ARG A 152 -20.78 -21.66 28.07
CA ARG A 152 -20.20 -21.08 29.29
C ARG A 152 -19.07 -20.09 29.02
N TYR A 153 -18.46 -20.12 27.84
CA TYR A 153 -17.39 -19.21 27.42
C TYR A 153 -17.86 -18.14 26.43
N LEU A 154 -19.13 -18.13 26.01
CA LEU A 154 -19.70 -17.07 25.15
C LEU A 154 -20.00 -15.77 25.93
N SER A 155 -20.06 -15.86 27.26
CA SER A 155 -20.34 -14.74 28.15
C SER A 155 -19.30 -14.69 29.26
N GLY A 156 -18.76 -13.51 29.51
CA GLY A 156 -17.73 -13.27 30.51
C GLY A 156 -17.34 -11.80 30.53
N ASP A 157 -16.62 -11.39 31.56
CA ASP A 157 -16.09 -10.03 31.67
C ASP A 157 -14.90 -9.86 30.73
N SER A 158 -14.89 -8.76 29.97
CA SER A 158 -13.77 -8.41 29.11
C SER A 158 -12.62 -7.87 29.96
N THR A 159 -11.52 -8.61 30.02
CA THR A 159 -10.31 -8.27 30.77
C THR A 159 -9.08 -8.36 29.87
N THR A 160 -8.01 -7.65 30.21
CA THR A 160 -6.72 -7.71 29.49
C THR A 160 -5.60 -8.12 30.42
N VAL A 161 -4.59 -8.79 29.85
CA VAL A 161 -3.31 -9.05 30.50
C VAL A 161 -2.24 -8.26 29.76
N ARG A 162 -1.47 -7.47 30.51
CA ARG A 162 -0.42 -6.62 29.96
C ARG A 162 0.91 -7.37 29.89
N LEU A 163 1.57 -7.32 28.74
CA LEU A 163 2.97 -7.74 28.56
C LEU A 163 3.80 -6.54 28.12
N GLU A 164 5.01 -6.36 28.65
CA GLU A 164 5.85 -5.24 28.20
C GLU A 164 7.35 -5.49 28.28
N ASN A 165 8.08 -4.86 27.35
CA ASN A 165 9.54 -4.78 27.35
C ASN A 165 9.98 -3.31 27.16
N SER A 166 11.24 -3.06 26.79
CA SER A 166 11.74 -1.69 26.56
C SER A 166 11.17 -0.98 25.32
N LYS A 167 10.64 -1.73 24.34
CA LYS A 167 10.22 -1.23 23.01
C LYS A 167 8.71 -1.30 22.75
N LEU A 168 8.04 -2.30 23.29
CA LEU A 168 6.68 -2.69 22.99
C LEU A 168 5.91 -2.94 24.29
N ALA A 169 4.66 -2.46 24.33
CA ALA A 169 3.68 -2.82 25.35
C ALA A 169 2.45 -3.41 24.66
N LEU A 170 1.99 -4.57 25.14
CA LEU A 170 0.86 -5.32 24.61
C LEU A 170 -0.23 -5.43 25.67
N GLU A 171 -1.48 -5.33 25.21
CA GLU A 171 -2.66 -5.71 26.00
C GLU A 171 -3.31 -6.92 25.33
N ILE A 172 -3.26 -8.08 25.97
CA ILE A 172 -3.84 -9.33 25.48
C ILE A 172 -5.25 -9.46 26.04
N SER A 173 -6.26 -9.41 25.19
CA SER A 173 -7.66 -9.56 25.58
C SER A 173 -8.00 -11.02 25.85
N ASN A 174 -8.71 -11.27 26.95
CA ASN A 174 -9.27 -12.57 27.23
C ASN A 174 -10.40 -12.92 26.23
N LYS A 175 -11.11 -11.92 25.69
CA LYS A 175 -12.06 -12.13 24.58
C LYS A 175 -11.30 -12.37 23.28
N GLY A 176 -11.52 -13.52 22.67
CA GLY A 176 -10.84 -13.95 21.46
C GLY A 176 -9.37 -14.36 21.63
N ALA A 177 -8.81 -14.27 22.83
CA ALA A 177 -7.38 -14.48 23.09
C ALA A 177 -6.47 -13.68 22.13
N MET A 178 -6.84 -12.45 21.80
CA MET A 178 -6.16 -11.62 20.79
C MET A 178 -5.41 -10.44 21.40
N ILE A 179 -4.37 -9.96 20.72
CA ILE A 179 -3.72 -8.69 21.02
C ILE A 179 -4.74 -7.57 20.75
N ALA A 180 -5.28 -7.02 21.83
CA ALA A 180 -6.23 -5.91 21.78
C ALA A 180 -5.52 -4.61 21.38
N SER A 181 -4.32 -4.38 21.93
CA SER A 181 -3.49 -3.28 21.49
C SER A 181 -1.99 -3.60 21.59
N ALA A 182 -1.22 -2.98 20.71
CA ALA A 182 0.23 -2.99 20.71
C ALA A 182 0.71 -1.55 20.58
N SER A 183 1.43 -1.04 21.58
CA SER A 183 1.92 0.34 21.64
C SER A 183 3.45 0.37 21.58
N LEU A 184 4.00 1.20 20.68
CA LEU A 184 5.44 1.39 20.54
C LEU A 184 5.92 2.47 21.53
N LYS A 185 6.86 2.13 22.41
CA LYS A 185 7.30 3.03 23.50
C LYS A 185 8.13 4.22 23.01
N ASP A 186 8.84 4.04 21.89
CA ASP A 186 9.76 5.06 21.34
C ASP A 186 9.08 6.03 20.35
N TYR A 187 7.79 5.85 20.04
CA TYR A 187 7.13 6.58 18.94
C TYR A 187 5.80 7.20 19.35
N GLN A 188 5.63 8.48 18.99
CA GLN A 188 4.40 9.22 19.18
C GLN A 188 3.78 9.61 17.83
N THR A 189 2.46 9.67 17.78
CA THR A 189 1.65 10.20 16.66
C THR A 189 1.71 11.72 16.62
N PHE A 190 1.16 12.31 15.55
CA PHE A 190 1.07 13.77 15.40
C PHE A 190 0.27 14.48 16.51
N ASP A 191 -0.59 13.76 17.25
CA ASP A 191 -1.36 14.28 18.38
C ASP A 191 -0.73 13.95 19.75
N SER A 192 0.54 13.54 19.77
CA SER A 192 1.32 13.19 20.98
C SER A 192 0.80 11.96 21.74
N THR A 193 0.00 11.10 21.10
CA THR A 193 -0.36 9.79 21.63
C THR A 193 0.65 8.72 21.20
N ALA A 194 0.70 7.56 21.87
CA ALA A 194 1.61 6.49 21.48
C ALA A 194 1.20 5.88 20.13
N VAL A 195 2.17 5.57 19.26
CA VAL A 195 1.89 4.85 18.02
C VAL A 195 1.43 3.44 18.34
N GLN A 196 0.31 3.02 17.74
CA GLN A 196 -0.27 1.70 17.93
C GLN A 196 -0.41 0.95 16.60
N PRO A 197 0.54 0.07 16.23
CA PRO A 197 0.44 -0.78 15.04
C PRO A 197 -0.79 -1.71 15.07
N MET A 198 -1.27 -2.05 16.27
CA MET A 198 -2.58 -2.66 16.51
C MET A 198 -3.29 -1.81 17.56
N ALA A 199 -4.31 -1.05 17.14
CA ALA A 199 -5.04 -0.15 18.03
C ALA A 199 -6.25 -0.83 18.68
N ALA A 200 -6.54 -0.46 19.93
CA ALA A 200 -7.64 -1.02 20.71
C ALA A 200 -8.99 -0.85 19.99
N GLY A 201 -9.70 -1.98 19.78
CA GLY A 201 -11.01 -2.01 19.12
C GLY A 201 -10.96 -1.90 17.59
N GLU A 202 -9.78 -1.69 17.01
CA GLU A 202 -9.59 -1.49 15.56
C GLU A 202 -8.80 -2.64 14.92
N ASN A 203 -8.46 -3.66 15.71
CA ASN A 203 -7.78 -4.88 15.28
C ASN A 203 -8.53 -6.09 15.85
N THR A 204 -8.81 -7.07 15.01
CA THR A 204 -9.41 -8.34 15.41
C THR A 204 -8.81 -9.47 14.60
N TYR A 205 -8.51 -10.58 15.26
CA TYR A 205 -8.12 -11.80 14.56
C TYR A 205 -8.55 -13.01 15.37
N GLY A 206 -8.62 -14.15 14.70
CA GLY A 206 -8.90 -15.41 15.35
C GLY A 206 -8.92 -16.57 14.38
N PHE A 207 -9.22 -17.72 14.93
CA PHE A 207 -9.23 -19.01 14.26
C PHE A 207 -10.64 -19.58 14.21
N THR A 208 -10.95 -20.27 13.11
CA THR A 208 -12.18 -21.04 12.97
C THR A 208 -11.90 -22.53 13.19
N LEU A 209 -12.40 -23.07 14.30
CA LEU A 209 -12.32 -24.50 14.61
C LEU A 209 -13.49 -25.24 13.96
N THR A 210 -13.20 -26.24 13.13
CA THR A 210 -14.21 -27.03 12.42
C THR A 210 -14.34 -28.41 13.06
N SER A 211 -15.50 -28.68 13.67
CA SER A 211 -15.90 -30.00 14.15
C SER A 211 -16.66 -30.77 13.06
N ALA A 212 -17.08 -32.02 13.34
CA ALA A 212 -17.86 -32.83 12.40
C ALA A 212 -19.18 -32.17 11.95
N THR A 213 -19.78 -31.32 12.79
CA THR A 213 -21.11 -30.78 12.56
C THR A 213 -21.12 -29.26 12.45
N GLN A 214 -20.07 -28.56 12.94
CA GLN A 214 -20.11 -27.12 13.21
C GLN A 214 -18.75 -26.43 13.06
N ARG A 215 -18.80 -25.13 12.79
CA ARG A 215 -17.65 -24.21 12.81
C ARG A 215 -17.80 -23.23 13.97
N PHE A 216 -16.72 -23.04 14.71
CA PHE A 216 -16.63 -22.16 15.88
C PHE A 216 -15.58 -21.09 15.65
N ASP A 217 -15.95 -19.82 15.82
CA ASP A 217 -15.01 -18.71 15.74
C ASP A 217 -14.47 -18.38 17.13
N THR A 218 -13.16 -18.51 17.31
CA THR A 218 -12.51 -18.24 18.60
C THR A 218 -12.71 -16.82 19.10
N ARG A 219 -12.98 -15.85 18.22
CA ARG A 219 -13.25 -14.44 18.57
C ARG A 219 -14.50 -14.26 19.43
N GLU A 220 -15.41 -15.23 19.40
CA GLU A 220 -16.67 -15.20 20.16
C GLU A 220 -16.50 -15.63 21.62
N PHE A 221 -15.38 -16.27 21.98
CA PHE A 221 -15.17 -16.85 23.31
C PHE A 221 -14.33 -15.98 24.25
N TYR A 222 -14.58 -16.13 25.55
CA TYR A 222 -13.78 -15.58 26.63
C TYR A 222 -12.86 -16.66 27.20
N PHE A 223 -11.56 -16.44 27.03
CA PHE A 223 -10.48 -17.30 27.48
C PHE A 223 -10.13 -17.01 28.94
N LYS A 224 -9.47 -17.97 29.59
CA LYS A 224 -8.88 -17.79 30.91
C LYS A 224 -7.36 -17.62 30.78
N PRO A 225 -6.77 -16.55 31.32
CA PRO A 225 -5.33 -16.44 31.37
C PRO A 225 -4.75 -17.47 32.35
N ILE A 226 -3.77 -18.22 31.88
CA ILE A 226 -2.94 -19.14 32.66
C ILE A 226 -1.47 -18.81 32.36
N GLU A 227 -0.56 -19.26 33.24
CA GLU A 227 0.89 -19.08 33.06
C GLU A 227 1.30 -17.61 32.79
N THR A 228 0.74 -16.68 33.54
CA THR A 228 1.05 -15.26 33.40
C THR A 228 2.39 -14.93 34.04
N THR A 229 3.29 -14.39 33.24
CA THR A 229 4.59 -13.81 33.62
C THR A 229 4.70 -12.41 33.01
N ASP A 230 5.81 -11.72 33.24
CA ASP A 230 6.01 -10.36 32.70
C ASP A 230 6.09 -10.31 31.17
N SER A 231 6.49 -11.41 30.53
CA SER A 231 6.71 -11.50 29.07
C SER A 231 5.86 -12.55 28.37
N THR A 232 5.17 -13.42 29.11
CA THR A 232 4.40 -14.54 28.54
C THR A 232 3.04 -14.66 29.21
N VAL A 233 2.01 -14.92 28.41
CA VAL A 233 0.68 -15.32 28.89
C VAL A 233 0.11 -16.39 27.98
N THR A 234 -0.52 -17.41 28.57
CA THR A 234 -1.30 -18.41 27.84
C THR A 234 -2.78 -18.14 28.07
N MET A 235 -3.54 -17.86 27.01
CA MET A 235 -5.00 -17.74 27.08
C MET A 235 -5.62 -19.08 26.71
N GLN A 236 -6.36 -19.70 27.62
CA GLN A 236 -6.87 -21.07 27.46
C GLN A 236 -8.40 -21.16 27.53
N LEU A 237 -8.97 -22.03 26.70
CA LEU A 237 -10.32 -22.57 26.78
C LEU A 237 -10.26 -24.05 27.16
N ASP A 238 -11.01 -24.42 28.19
CA ASP A 238 -11.29 -25.82 28.51
C ASP A 238 -12.62 -26.20 27.88
N LEU A 239 -12.57 -27.03 26.84
CA LEU A 239 -13.72 -27.39 26.01
C LEU A 239 -14.50 -28.60 26.56
N GLY A 240 -14.07 -29.16 27.70
CA GLY A 240 -14.65 -30.36 28.30
C GLY A 240 -14.05 -31.66 27.77
N ASP A 241 -14.34 -32.77 28.44
CA ASP A 241 -13.87 -34.12 28.08
C ASP A 241 -12.34 -34.25 27.91
N GLY A 242 -11.58 -33.42 28.65
CA GLY A 242 -10.12 -33.37 28.58
C GLY A 242 -9.56 -32.62 27.37
N ALA A 243 -10.43 -32.02 26.54
CA ALA A 243 -10.04 -31.23 25.39
C ALA A 243 -9.82 -29.77 25.77
N VAL A 244 -8.67 -29.24 25.36
CA VAL A 244 -8.22 -27.89 25.69
C VAL A 244 -7.67 -27.23 24.43
N TRP A 245 -7.94 -25.95 24.27
CA TRP A 245 -7.40 -25.12 23.20
C TRP A 245 -6.98 -23.76 23.74
N GLY A 246 -5.86 -23.20 23.29
CA GLY A 246 -5.37 -21.92 23.77
C GLY A 246 -4.36 -21.26 22.85
N ILE A 247 -4.01 -20.03 23.19
CA ILE A 247 -2.99 -19.24 22.51
C ILE A 247 -2.00 -18.74 23.55
N ARG A 248 -0.72 -19.07 23.37
CA ARG A 248 0.37 -18.51 24.17
C ARG A 248 1.05 -17.37 23.42
N TYR A 249 1.11 -16.21 24.06
CA TYR A 249 1.91 -15.08 23.60
C TYR A 249 3.21 -15.01 24.38
N THR A 250 4.33 -14.83 23.68
CA THR A 250 5.65 -14.55 24.27
C THR A 250 6.24 -13.30 23.63
N LEU A 251 6.39 -12.25 24.43
CA LEU A 251 7.05 -11.01 24.04
C LEU A 251 8.56 -11.17 24.19
N HIS A 252 9.30 -11.00 23.10
CA HIS A 252 10.77 -11.12 23.13
C HIS A 252 11.39 -9.92 23.86
N PRO A 253 12.48 -10.11 24.62
CA PRO A 253 13.16 -8.99 25.30
C PRO A 253 13.75 -8.00 24.27
N ASP A 254 13.65 -6.70 24.58
CA ASP A 254 14.20 -5.59 23.77
C ASP A 254 13.88 -5.66 22.26
N SER A 255 12.72 -6.21 21.90
CA SER A 255 12.35 -6.53 20.53
C SER A 255 10.92 -6.11 20.19
N TYR A 256 10.64 -6.01 18.90
CA TYR A 256 9.30 -5.80 18.32
C TYR A 256 8.62 -7.11 17.91
N LEU A 257 9.22 -8.25 18.29
CA LEU A 257 8.74 -9.58 17.95
C LEU A 257 7.89 -10.18 19.07
N VAL A 258 6.77 -10.77 18.68
CA VAL A 258 5.85 -11.51 19.55
C VAL A 258 5.65 -12.89 18.96
N THR A 259 5.95 -13.94 19.72
CA THR A 259 5.59 -15.31 19.31
C THR A 259 4.18 -15.61 19.76
N MET A 260 3.37 -16.16 18.87
CA MET A 260 2.00 -16.61 19.12
C MET A 260 1.92 -18.11 18.79
N ASP A 261 1.85 -18.96 19.81
CA ASP A 261 1.73 -20.41 19.67
C ASP A 261 0.30 -20.85 19.95
N LEU A 262 -0.29 -21.63 19.05
CA LEU A 262 -1.54 -22.33 19.33
C LEU A 262 -1.19 -23.56 20.13
N LEU A 263 -1.88 -23.77 21.25
CA LEU A 263 -1.69 -24.90 22.13
C LEU A 263 -2.99 -25.67 22.22
N GLN A 264 -2.90 -26.99 22.16
CA GLN A 264 -4.07 -27.83 22.32
C GLN A 264 -3.73 -29.19 22.93
N GLN A 265 -4.74 -29.80 23.55
CA GLN A 265 -4.65 -31.14 24.10
C GLN A 265 -6.02 -31.82 23.96
N GLY A 266 -6.04 -33.11 23.64
CA GLY A 266 -7.28 -33.88 23.55
C GLY A 266 -8.27 -33.41 22.48
N MET A 267 -7.84 -32.59 21.50
CA MET A 267 -8.74 -31.98 20.52
C MET A 267 -9.34 -32.98 19.53
N SER A 268 -8.80 -34.18 19.40
CA SER A 268 -9.38 -35.26 18.58
C SER A 268 -10.75 -35.73 19.07
N ALA A 269 -11.12 -35.43 20.32
CA ALA A 269 -12.47 -35.66 20.84
C ALA A 269 -13.51 -34.68 20.27
N ILE A 270 -13.08 -33.51 19.79
CA ILE A 270 -13.95 -32.41 19.32
C ILE A 270 -13.83 -32.21 17.81
N ILE A 271 -12.60 -32.19 17.30
CA ILE A 271 -12.26 -31.96 15.90
C ILE A 271 -11.90 -33.31 15.27
N PRO A 272 -12.65 -33.76 14.24
CA PRO A 272 -12.33 -34.99 13.53
C PRO A 272 -10.92 -34.96 12.94
N THR A 273 -10.26 -36.11 12.94
CA THR A 273 -8.91 -36.28 12.34
C THR A 273 -8.90 -36.04 10.83
N SER A 274 -10.06 -36.02 10.16
CA SER A 274 -10.21 -35.65 8.75
C SER A 274 -10.05 -34.15 8.47
N VAL A 275 -10.11 -33.30 9.51
CA VAL A 275 -9.92 -31.85 9.37
C VAL A 275 -8.43 -31.57 9.28
N ALA A 276 -7.98 -31.23 8.07
CA ALA A 276 -6.58 -31.00 7.76
C ALA A 276 -6.19 -29.51 7.70
N THR A 277 -7.16 -28.61 7.84
CA THR A 277 -6.94 -27.17 7.79
C THR A 277 -7.66 -26.41 8.90
N ILE A 278 -7.11 -25.26 9.25
CA ILE A 278 -7.72 -24.28 10.15
C ILE A 278 -7.71 -22.90 9.48
N ASP A 279 -8.83 -22.21 9.54
CA ASP A 279 -8.93 -20.87 8.95
C ASP A 279 -8.48 -19.83 9.97
N PHE A 280 -7.69 -18.88 9.51
CA PHE A 280 -7.23 -17.71 10.22
C PHE A 280 -7.85 -16.46 9.61
N THR A 281 -8.50 -15.63 10.43
CA THR A 281 -9.03 -14.33 10.00
C THR A 281 -8.29 -13.23 10.72
N TRP A 282 -7.91 -12.18 10.01
CA TRP A 282 -7.33 -10.95 10.55
C TRP A 282 -7.95 -9.75 9.86
N ASP A 283 -8.53 -8.85 10.64
CA ASP A 283 -9.09 -7.58 10.17
C ASP A 283 -8.47 -6.43 10.97
N GLN A 284 -8.08 -5.38 10.26
CA GLN A 284 -7.52 -4.19 10.89
C GLN A 284 -8.01 -2.91 10.21
N ARG A 285 -8.48 -1.97 11.01
CA ARG A 285 -8.71 -0.60 10.61
C ARG A 285 -7.48 0.24 10.93
N LEU A 286 -6.77 0.66 9.88
CA LEU A 286 -5.50 1.37 9.98
C LEU A 286 -5.73 2.79 10.53
N THR A 287 -5.14 3.07 11.70
CA THR A 287 -5.12 4.39 12.33
C THR A 287 -4.16 5.33 11.62
N ARG A 288 -4.48 6.63 11.66
CA ARG A 288 -3.63 7.71 11.19
C ARG A 288 -2.61 8.08 12.27
N ASN A 289 -1.33 8.07 11.90
CA ASN A 289 -0.21 8.41 12.78
C ASN A 289 0.44 9.75 12.42
N GLU A 290 0.28 10.23 11.18
CA GLU A 290 0.98 11.40 10.65
C GLU A 290 0.04 12.58 10.38
N LEU A 291 0.60 13.80 10.42
CA LEU A 291 -0.14 15.01 10.08
C LEU A 291 -0.61 14.99 8.61
N GLY A 292 0.18 14.41 7.70
CA GLY A 292 -0.13 14.31 6.28
C GLY A 292 -0.98 13.08 5.92
N ARG A 293 -2.31 13.13 6.14
CA ARG A 293 -3.23 11.99 5.89
C ARG A 293 -3.10 11.37 4.50
N VAL A 294 -3.14 12.19 3.44
CA VAL A 294 -3.11 11.71 2.04
C VAL A 294 -1.79 11.03 1.72
N PHE A 295 -0.69 11.54 2.28
CA PHE A 295 0.63 11.00 2.06
C PHE A 295 0.82 9.67 2.81
N GLU A 296 0.36 9.60 4.06
CA GLU A 296 0.37 8.38 4.86
C GLU A 296 -0.48 7.28 4.21
N GLU A 297 -1.69 7.62 3.75
CA GLU A 297 -2.59 6.70 3.05
C GLU A 297 -1.95 6.10 1.79
N ARG A 298 -1.30 6.93 0.96
CA ARG A 298 -0.64 6.51 -0.29
C ARG A 298 0.59 5.63 -0.06
N ASN A 299 1.21 5.72 1.12
CA ASN A 299 2.35 4.91 1.50
C ASN A 299 1.96 3.71 2.38
N SER A 300 0.67 3.51 2.64
CA SER A 300 0.16 2.37 3.39
C SER A 300 -0.42 1.32 2.44
N ALA A 301 -0.21 0.03 2.68
CA ALA A 301 -0.80 -1.04 1.86
C ALA A 301 -0.73 -2.40 2.57
N LEU A 302 -1.45 -3.39 2.04
CA LEU A 302 -1.31 -4.78 2.43
C LEU A 302 -0.22 -5.41 1.55
N TYR A 303 0.81 -5.96 2.20
CA TYR A 303 1.93 -6.66 1.57
C TYR A 303 1.85 -8.15 1.91
N TYR A 304 2.31 -9.01 1.00
CA TYR A 304 2.45 -10.43 1.25
C TYR A 304 3.61 -10.99 0.43
N MET A 305 4.07 -12.18 0.80
CA MET A 305 5.13 -12.89 0.09
C MET A 305 4.76 -14.35 -0.12
N PHE A 306 4.97 -14.86 -1.34
CA PHE A 306 4.85 -16.29 -1.63
C PHE A 306 6.12 -17.05 -1.21
N VAL A 307 5.99 -18.35 -0.96
CA VAL A 307 7.14 -19.21 -0.64
C VAL A 307 8.11 -19.25 -1.84
N GLY A 308 9.36 -18.84 -1.61
CA GLY A 308 10.40 -18.79 -2.66
C GLY A 308 10.21 -17.72 -3.73
N GLY A 309 9.23 -16.83 -3.57
CA GLY A 309 8.94 -15.72 -4.49
C GLY A 309 9.43 -14.36 -3.99
N ASP A 310 8.99 -13.29 -4.67
CA ASP A 310 9.20 -11.91 -4.23
C ASP A 310 7.99 -11.39 -3.42
N VAL A 311 8.17 -10.24 -2.79
CA VAL A 311 7.11 -9.51 -2.07
C VAL A 311 6.22 -8.77 -3.07
N ASP A 312 4.92 -8.93 -2.92
CA ASP A 312 3.89 -8.23 -3.70
C ASP A 312 2.94 -7.48 -2.75
N ASN A 313 2.14 -6.56 -3.29
CA ASN A 313 1.21 -5.75 -2.51
C ASN A 313 -0.09 -5.46 -3.24
N LEU A 314 -1.14 -5.22 -2.46
CA LEU A 314 -2.40 -4.68 -3.00
C LEU A 314 -2.23 -3.19 -3.29
N LYS A 315 -3.11 -2.66 -4.15
CA LYS A 315 -3.18 -1.24 -4.51
C LYS A 315 -3.17 -0.35 -3.28
N GLU A 316 -2.30 0.66 -3.32
CA GLU A 316 -2.20 1.69 -2.29
C GLU A 316 -3.37 2.69 -2.37
N THR A 317 -4.20 2.64 -3.42
CA THR A 317 -5.36 3.53 -3.58
C THR A 317 -6.59 2.76 -4.04
N GLY A 318 -7.75 3.08 -3.48
CA GLY A 318 -9.03 2.47 -3.83
C GLY A 318 -9.33 1.18 -3.06
N HIS A 319 -10.14 0.32 -3.68
CA HIS A 319 -10.53 -0.98 -3.15
C HIS A 319 -9.95 -2.09 -4.03
N GLU A 320 -9.43 -3.13 -3.39
CA GLU A 320 -8.97 -4.33 -4.08
C GLU A 320 -9.13 -5.55 -3.17
N THR A 321 -9.61 -6.65 -3.76
CA THR A 321 -9.63 -7.98 -3.16
C THR A 321 -8.88 -8.91 -4.09
N LYS A 322 -8.03 -9.78 -3.54
CA LYS A 322 -7.24 -10.74 -4.29
C LYS A 322 -7.26 -12.09 -3.58
N GLU A 323 -7.49 -13.13 -4.35
CA GLU A 323 -7.34 -14.52 -3.91
C GLU A 323 -5.91 -14.99 -4.22
N LEU A 324 -5.23 -15.52 -3.21
CA LEU A 324 -3.88 -16.02 -3.24
C LEU A 324 -3.95 -17.56 -3.17
N SER A 325 -3.94 -18.20 -4.32
CA SER A 325 -4.04 -19.67 -4.43
C SER A 325 -2.70 -20.39 -4.20
N GLU A 326 -1.59 -19.65 -4.12
CA GLU A 326 -0.25 -20.17 -3.84
C GLU A 326 0.08 -20.03 -2.35
N ARG A 327 1.00 -20.87 -1.85
CA ARG A 327 1.43 -20.84 -0.45
C ARG A 327 2.05 -19.48 -0.10
N VAL A 328 1.54 -18.84 0.95
CA VAL A 328 1.97 -17.51 1.40
C VAL A 328 2.85 -17.65 2.65
N LYS A 329 4.04 -17.07 2.61
CA LYS A 329 5.04 -17.11 3.68
C LYS A 329 4.72 -16.15 4.82
N TRP A 330 4.26 -14.94 4.50
CA TRP A 330 3.85 -13.94 5.48
C TRP A 330 2.88 -12.93 4.86
N ILE A 331 2.08 -12.29 5.72
CA ILE A 331 1.15 -11.21 5.35
C ILE A 331 1.39 -10.04 6.29
N GLY A 332 1.46 -8.82 5.74
CA GLY A 332 1.80 -7.60 6.47
C GLY A 332 0.88 -6.43 6.16
N TYR A 333 0.36 -5.80 7.20
CA TYR A 333 -0.37 -4.54 7.13
C TYR A 333 0.61 -3.41 7.39
N LYS A 334 0.94 -2.69 6.33
CA LYS A 334 1.93 -1.61 6.36
C LYS A 334 1.22 -0.26 6.43
N ASN A 335 1.63 0.55 7.40
CA ASN A 335 1.53 2.02 7.39
C ASN A 335 2.81 2.65 6.77
N GLN A 336 2.82 3.94 6.47
CA GLN A 336 4.01 4.67 5.99
C GLN A 336 5.29 4.30 6.76
N PHE A 337 5.26 4.37 8.09
CA PHE A 337 6.45 4.17 8.93
C PHE A 337 6.44 2.94 9.83
N PHE A 338 5.30 2.24 9.94
CA PHE A 338 5.13 1.10 10.85
C PHE A 338 4.48 -0.05 10.12
N SER A 339 4.74 -1.28 10.54
CA SER A 339 4.08 -2.46 10.00
C SER A 339 3.70 -3.43 11.10
N SER A 340 2.58 -4.10 10.88
CA SER A 340 2.20 -5.32 11.57
C SER A 340 2.35 -6.47 10.58
N VAL A 341 3.19 -7.47 10.87
CA VAL A 341 3.45 -8.60 9.97
C VAL A 341 3.23 -9.90 10.71
N ILE A 342 2.45 -10.81 10.14
CA ILE A 342 2.19 -12.14 10.69
C ILE A 342 2.92 -13.17 9.84
N ILE A 343 3.81 -13.93 10.48
CA ILE A 343 4.68 -14.91 9.85
C ILE A 343 4.38 -16.29 10.47
N PRO A 344 3.61 -17.16 9.82
CA PRO A 344 3.49 -18.55 10.26
C PRO A 344 4.86 -19.24 10.19
N ARG A 345 5.15 -20.12 11.15
CA ARG A 345 6.36 -20.96 11.15
C ARG A 345 6.38 -21.92 9.96
N THR A 346 5.20 -22.42 9.57
CA THR A 346 4.98 -23.16 8.33
C THR A 346 4.72 -22.14 7.22
N ASN A 347 3.54 -22.18 6.58
CA ASN A 347 3.09 -21.24 5.56
C ASN A 347 1.55 -21.24 5.57
N PHE A 348 0.92 -20.16 5.11
CA PHE A 348 -0.49 -20.24 4.74
C PHE A 348 -0.63 -21.05 3.45
N THR A 349 -1.61 -21.96 3.38
CA THR A 349 -1.89 -22.78 2.19
C THR A 349 -2.54 -21.96 1.07
N GLY A 350 -3.32 -20.97 1.45
CA GLY A 350 -3.92 -19.95 0.59
C GLY A 350 -4.48 -18.81 1.42
N ALA A 351 -4.84 -17.69 0.79
CA ALA A 351 -5.48 -16.57 1.47
C ALA A 351 -6.32 -15.70 0.53
N GLU A 352 -7.44 -15.18 1.01
CA GLU A 352 -8.13 -14.02 0.45
C GLU A 352 -7.70 -12.77 1.22
N VAL A 353 -7.16 -11.78 0.51
CA VAL A 353 -6.69 -10.52 1.09
C VAL A 353 -7.44 -9.35 0.47
N SER A 354 -7.77 -8.33 1.26
CA SER A 354 -8.43 -7.12 0.75
C SER A 354 -7.95 -5.84 1.43
N THR A 355 -8.07 -4.75 0.67
CA THR A 355 -7.82 -3.38 1.12
C THR A 355 -8.97 -2.48 0.68
N ALA A 356 -9.39 -1.58 1.56
CA ALA A 356 -10.39 -0.56 1.27
C ALA A 356 -9.95 0.81 1.84
N VAL A 357 -9.78 1.81 0.98
CA VAL A 357 -9.51 3.19 1.43
C VAL A 357 -10.76 3.79 2.08
N LEU A 358 -10.59 4.38 3.27
CA LEU A 358 -11.65 5.07 4.00
C LEU A 358 -11.61 6.58 3.70
N GLU A 359 -12.23 6.97 2.59
CA GLU A 359 -12.28 8.37 2.16
C GLU A 359 -12.89 9.29 3.25
N ASN A 360 -12.34 10.49 3.39
CA ASN A 360 -12.84 11.55 4.29
C ASN A 360 -12.91 11.20 5.78
N ASN A 361 -12.28 10.11 6.23
CA ASN A 361 -12.19 9.78 7.64
C ASN A 361 -10.95 10.45 8.28
N PRO A 362 -11.10 11.24 9.37
CA PRO A 362 -9.98 11.96 9.98
C PRO A 362 -9.06 11.07 10.84
N LYS A 363 -9.60 9.96 11.37
CA LYS A 363 -8.91 9.05 12.31
C LYS A 363 -8.33 7.81 11.63
N PHE A 364 -9.00 7.32 10.59
CA PHE A 364 -8.65 6.06 9.91
C PHE A 364 -8.32 6.27 8.44
N LEU A 365 -7.39 5.47 7.95
CA LEU A 365 -6.91 5.54 6.57
C LEU A 365 -7.53 4.45 5.69
N LYS A 366 -7.50 3.20 6.18
CA LYS A 366 -7.86 2.00 5.40
C LYS A 366 -8.44 0.91 6.29
N ASN A 367 -9.21 0.01 5.68
CA ASN A 367 -9.48 -1.31 6.22
C ASN A 367 -8.65 -2.33 5.47
N PHE A 368 -7.99 -3.21 6.21
CA PHE A 368 -7.35 -4.41 5.71
C PHE A 368 -8.09 -5.62 6.25
N SER A 369 -8.22 -6.66 5.43
CA SER A 369 -8.79 -7.93 5.83
C SER A 369 -8.03 -9.07 5.17
N THR A 370 -7.87 -10.16 5.91
CA THR A 370 -7.20 -11.38 5.48
C THR A 370 -7.96 -12.57 6.01
N ARG A 371 -8.32 -13.49 5.13
CA ARG A 371 -8.81 -14.83 5.46
C ARG A 371 -7.83 -15.81 4.87
N ALA A 372 -7.07 -16.50 5.71
CA ALA A 372 -6.03 -17.42 5.30
C ALA A 372 -6.31 -18.83 5.84
N GLU A 373 -5.75 -19.83 5.17
CA GLU A 373 -5.84 -21.22 5.60
C GLU A 373 -4.45 -21.73 5.99
N LEU A 374 -4.40 -22.62 6.98
CA LEU A 374 -3.18 -23.26 7.45
C LEU A 374 -3.41 -24.77 7.53
N GLU A 375 -2.33 -25.53 7.34
CA GLU A 375 -2.33 -26.97 7.66
C GLU A 375 -2.56 -27.15 9.17
N TYR A 376 -3.40 -28.12 9.52
CA TYR A 376 -3.85 -28.37 10.89
C TYR A 376 -3.95 -29.87 11.18
N SER A 377 -3.68 -30.25 12.42
CA SER A 377 -3.95 -31.59 12.95
C SER A 377 -4.37 -31.49 14.40
N ALA A 378 -5.43 -32.23 14.78
CA ALA A 378 -5.94 -32.28 16.15
C ALA A 378 -5.03 -33.08 17.12
N ASP A 379 -4.08 -33.86 16.58
CA ASP A 379 -3.17 -34.71 17.37
C ASP A 379 -1.88 -33.97 17.77
N LEU A 380 -1.57 -32.86 17.11
CA LEU A 380 -0.40 -32.04 17.43
C LEU A 380 -0.70 -31.14 18.64
N ALA A 381 0.18 -31.16 19.64
CA ALA A 381 0.04 -30.27 20.80
C ALA A 381 0.21 -28.78 20.45
N ASN A 382 1.02 -28.49 19.43
CA ASN A 382 1.19 -27.16 18.85
C ASN A 382 0.90 -27.24 17.34
N PRO A 383 -0.37 -27.06 16.91
CA PRO A 383 -0.75 -27.22 15.52
C PRO A 383 -0.29 -26.06 14.62
N ALA A 384 -0.10 -24.86 15.18
CA ALA A 384 0.40 -23.71 14.43
C ALA A 384 1.11 -22.72 15.36
N SER A 385 2.18 -22.10 14.84
CA SER A 385 3.01 -21.13 15.55
C SER A 385 3.28 -19.96 14.63
N PHE A 386 3.22 -18.74 15.15
CA PHE A 386 3.43 -17.51 14.40
C PHE A 386 4.47 -16.63 15.09
N THR A 387 5.19 -15.88 14.29
CA THR A 387 5.96 -14.72 14.76
C THR A 387 5.30 -13.47 14.21
N LEU A 388 4.96 -12.54 15.09
CA LEU A 388 4.40 -11.25 14.74
C LEU A 388 5.50 -10.20 14.88
N PHE A 389 5.70 -9.39 13.84
CA PHE A 389 6.48 -8.17 13.91
C PHE A 389 5.55 -6.98 14.02
N LEU A 390 5.66 -6.22 15.12
CA LEU A 390 4.83 -5.05 15.41
C LEU A 390 5.76 -3.85 15.69
N GLY A 391 6.19 -3.15 14.64
CA GLY A 391 7.28 -2.19 14.81
C GLY A 391 7.52 -1.23 13.65
N PRO A 392 8.60 -0.43 13.74
CA PRO A 392 8.95 0.58 12.75
C PRO A 392 9.60 -0.02 11.50
N ASN A 393 9.34 0.61 10.36
CA ASN A 393 9.91 0.27 9.05
C ASN A 393 11.33 0.83 8.90
N SER A 394 12.28 0.38 9.74
CA SER A 394 13.70 0.75 9.64
C SER A 394 14.48 -0.33 8.90
N PHE A 395 15.34 0.08 7.95
CA PHE A 395 16.06 -0.88 7.10
C PHE A 395 17.03 -1.78 7.88
N PRO A 396 17.90 -1.26 8.78
CA PRO A 396 18.74 -2.11 9.63
C PRO A 396 17.93 -3.07 10.50
N LEU A 397 16.86 -2.58 11.12
CA LEU A 397 16.01 -3.38 12.01
C LEU A 397 15.37 -4.55 11.27
N LEU A 398 14.72 -4.30 10.14
CA LEU A 398 14.05 -5.35 9.34
C LEU A 398 15.06 -6.39 8.83
N LYS A 399 16.27 -5.96 8.47
CA LYS A 399 17.35 -6.86 8.04
C LYS A 399 17.86 -7.75 9.18
N ASP A 400 17.93 -7.23 10.40
CA ASP A 400 18.39 -8.01 11.56
C ASP A 400 17.28 -8.94 12.11
N ILE A 401 16.03 -8.48 12.07
CA ILE A 401 14.86 -9.30 12.41
C ILE A 401 14.72 -10.48 11.43
N GLU A 402 14.89 -10.25 10.13
CA GLU A 402 14.85 -11.31 9.12
C GLU A 402 15.79 -12.48 9.47
N LYS A 403 17.05 -12.17 9.83
CA LYS A 403 18.02 -13.19 10.26
C LYS A 403 17.63 -13.92 11.55
N THR A 404 16.88 -13.25 12.42
CA THR A 404 16.43 -13.81 13.69
C THR A 404 15.24 -14.75 13.49
N VAL A 405 14.31 -14.37 12.61
CA VAL A 405 13.08 -15.14 12.35
C VAL A 405 13.35 -16.32 11.41
N SER A 406 14.16 -16.13 10.37
CA SER A 406 14.49 -17.19 9.41
C SER A 406 15.92 -17.03 8.89
N PRO A 407 16.92 -17.65 9.55
CA PRO A 407 18.32 -17.51 9.17
C PRO A 407 18.64 -18.14 7.81
N ASP A 408 17.86 -19.14 7.39
CA ASP A 408 18.11 -19.95 6.18
C ASP A 408 17.36 -19.45 4.93
N GLU A 409 16.41 -18.52 5.08
CA GLU A 409 15.56 -18.03 3.99
C GLU A 409 15.53 -16.49 3.95
N ASN A 410 15.59 -15.91 2.76
CA ASN A 410 15.39 -14.48 2.58
C ASN A 410 13.89 -14.15 2.58
N MET A 411 13.40 -13.50 3.65
CA MET A 411 11.98 -13.10 3.78
C MET A 411 11.68 -11.75 3.11
N HIS A 412 12.69 -11.10 2.53
CA HIS A 412 12.57 -9.81 1.86
C HIS A 412 11.87 -8.73 2.70
N PHE A 413 12.00 -8.73 4.03
CA PHE A 413 11.29 -7.79 4.91
C PHE A 413 11.61 -6.34 4.60
N THR A 414 12.84 -6.08 4.15
CA THR A 414 13.25 -4.74 3.74
C THR A 414 12.42 -4.18 2.57
N ASN A 415 11.65 -5.01 1.82
CA ASN A 415 10.75 -4.56 0.76
C ASN A 415 9.47 -3.89 1.30
N LEU A 416 9.17 -4.03 2.60
CA LEU A 416 8.15 -3.20 3.27
C LEU A 416 8.49 -1.71 3.20
N ILE A 417 9.77 -1.35 3.00
CA ILE A 417 10.22 0.02 2.78
C ILE A 417 10.20 0.31 1.26
N PRO A 418 9.33 1.23 0.79
CA PRO A 418 9.17 1.51 -0.64
C PRO A 418 10.35 2.35 -1.17
N LEU A 419 11.48 1.71 -1.42
CA LEU A 419 12.70 2.36 -1.97
C LEU A 419 12.68 2.53 -3.50
N GLY A 420 11.54 2.23 -4.13
CA GLY A 420 11.33 2.31 -5.58
C GLY A 420 11.81 1.08 -6.35
N TRP A 421 11.90 1.22 -7.67
CA TRP A 421 12.31 0.15 -8.58
C TRP A 421 13.70 -0.42 -8.25
N PRO A 422 14.02 -1.66 -8.66
CA PRO A 422 15.25 -2.35 -8.27
C PRO A 422 16.54 -1.53 -8.45
N ILE A 423 16.66 -0.75 -9.53
CA ILE A 423 17.82 0.11 -9.77
C ILE A 423 17.96 1.25 -8.73
N PHE A 424 16.85 1.86 -8.30
CA PHE A 424 16.86 2.93 -7.30
C PHE A 424 17.01 2.37 -5.89
N ARG A 425 16.38 1.21 -5.64
CA ARG A 425 16.58 0.44 -4.41
C ARG A 425 18.05 0.09 -4.21
N TRP A 426 18.74 -0.37 -5.24
CA TRP A 426 20.18 -0.67 -5.20
C TRP A 426 21.02 0.56 -4.78
N ILE A 427 20.72 1.74 -5.32
CA ILE A 427 21.38 2.99 -4.91
C ILE A 427 21.12 3.27 -3.43
N ASN A 428 19.87 3.13 -2.99
CA ASN A 428 19.49 3.38 -1.60
C ASN A 428 20.15 2.41 -0.62
N THR A 429 20.16 1.11 -0.92
CA THR A 429 20.65 0.08 0.00
C THR A 429 22.16 0.00 0.09
N ILE A 430 22.90 0.32 -0.99
CA ILE A 430 24.36 0.21 -1.03
C ILE A 430 25.06 1.52 -0.71
N ILE A 431 24.49 2.65 -1.12
CA ILE A 431 25.15 3.95 -0.99
C ILE A 431 24.48 4.78 0.09
N VAL A 432 23.17 5.04 -0.05
CA VAL A 432 22.48 6.05 0.75
C VAL A 432 22.35 5.63 2.21
N ILE A 433 21.68 4.51 2.46
CA ILE A 433 21.37 4.03 3.81
C ILE A 433 22.66 3.76 4.60
N PRO A 434 23.70 3.10 4.05
CA PRO A 434 24.95 2.90 4.78
C PRO A 434 25.65 4.22 5.14
N VAL A 435 25.71 5.20 4.23
CA VAL A 435 26.32 6.51 4.51
C VAL A 435 25.49 7.29 5.52
N PHE A 436 24.16 7.28 5.37
CA PHE A 436 23.24 7.93 6.31
C PHE A 436 23.38 7.35 7.72
N ASN A 437 23.40 6.02 7.86
CA ASN A 437 23.58 5.33 9.13
C ASN A 437 24.98 5.52 9.72
N PHE A 438 26.01 5.68 8.88
CA PHE A 438 27.35 6.01 9.34
C PHE A 438 27.38 7.43 9.93
N LEU A 439 26.78 8.40 9.22
CA LEU A 439 26.72 9.78 9.68
C LEU A 439 25.88 9.95 10.95
N SER A 440 24.75 9.22 11.07
CA SER A 440 23.88 9.29 12.25
C SER A 440 24.52 8.77 13.54
N LYS A 441 25.55 7.92 13.44
CA LYS A 441 26.33 7.49 14.62
C LYS A 441 27.15 8.62 15.25
N TYR A 442 27.52 9.65 14.48
CA TYR A 442 28.41 10.73 14.96
C TYR A 442 27.71 12.09 15.04
N ILE A 443 26.56 12.25 14.38
CA ILE A 443 25.87 13.52 14.23
C ILE A 443 24.42 13.35 14.67
N ALA A 444 24.01 14.10 15.68
CA ALA A 444 22.62 14.06 16.17
C ALA A 444 21.65 14.86 15.28
N SER A 445 22.14 15.89 14.57
CA SER A 445 21.27 16.71 13.72
C SER A 445 21.06 16.07 12.34
N TYR A 446 19.86 15.52 12.13
CA TYR A 446 19.49 14.91 10.85
C TYR A 446 19.54 15.87 9.67
N GLY A 447 19.25 17.16 9.86
CA GLY A 447 19.45 18.15 8.79
C GLY A 447 20.91 18.28 8.36
N LEU A 448 21.87 18.23 9.31
CA LEU A 448 23.30 18.21 8.96
C LEU A 448 23.71 16.90 8.27
N ILE A 449 23.09 15.77 8.64
CA ILE A 449 23.29 14.49 7.94
C ILE A 449 22.85 14.63 6.47
N ILE A 450 21.67 15.20 6.22
CA ILE A 450 21.17 15.45 4.86
C ILE A 450 22.15 16.35 4.09
N PHE A 451 22.68 17.39 4.73
CA PHE A 451 23.67 18.28 4.13
C PHE A 451 24.94 17.56 3.71
N LEU A 452 25.54 16.78 4.61
CA LEU A 452 26.76 16.03 4.32
C LEU A 452 26.53 14.93 3.29
N LEU A 453 25.39 14.24 3.35
CA LEU A 453 24.98 13.26 2.34
C LEU A 453 24.87 13.92 0.95
N THR A 454 24.30 15.12 0.88
CA THR A 454 24.20 15.89 -0.37
C THR A 454 25.59 16.23 -0.93
N ILE A 455 26.50 16.69 -0.07
CA ILE A 455 27.89 16.98 -0.46
C ILE A 455 28.58 15.70 -0.97
N PHE A 456 28.45 14.59 -0.25
CA PHE A 456 29.03 13.31 -0.62
C PHE A 456 28.58 12.86 -2.02
N ILE A 457 27.28 12.92 -2.30
CA ILE A 457 26.72 12.62 -3.62
C ILE A 457 27.30 13.55 -4.69
N LYS A 458 27.40 14.86 -4.41
CA LYS A 458 27.95 15.84 -5.35
C LYS A 458 29.43 15.64 -5.63
N ILE A 459 30.21 15.15 -4.67
CA ILE A 459 31.62 14.79 -4.84
C ILE A 459 31.75 13.58 -5.77
N ILE A 460 30.95 12.53 -5.57
CA ILE A 460 30.96 11.35 -6.44
C ILE A 460 30.61 11.73 -7.89
N LEU A 461 29.65 12.64 -8.07
CA LEU A 461 29.21 13.09 -9.39
C LEU A 461 30.11 14.17 -10.02
N PHE A 462 31.00 14.78 -9.24
CA PHE A 462 31.89 15.86 -9.67
C PHE A 462 32.64 15.62 -10.99
N PRO A 463 33.31 14.46 -11.22
CA PRO A 463 34.00 14.22 -12.49
C PRO A 463 33.07 14.24 -13.71
N PHE A 464 31.82 13.81 -13.53
CA PHE A 464 30.81 13.81 -14.59
C PHE A 464 30.22 15.21 -14.80
N THR A 465 29.93 15.94 -13.72
CA THR A 465 29.42 17.32 -13.81
C THR A 465 30.46 18.24 -14.45
N TYR A 466 31.74 18.10 -14.10
CA TYR A 466 32.84 18.85 -14.72
C TYR A 466 32.94 18.60 -16.23
N LYS A 467 32.89 17.34 -16.68
CA LYS A 467 32.93 16.99 -18.11
C LYS A 467 31.75 17.59 -18.88
N SER A 468 30.56 17.56 -18.30
CA SER A 468 29.39 18.20 -18.91
C SER A 468 29.51 19.71 -18.96
N TYR A 469 29.95 20.33 -17.86
CA TYR A 469 30.21 21.77 -17.82
C TYR A 469 31.18 22.18 -18.92
N MET A 470 32.29 21.44 -19.11
CA MET A 470 33.24 21.68 -20.20
C MET A 470 32.60 21.61 -21.58
N SER A 471 31.65 20.69 -21.81
CA SER A 471 30.91 20.64 -23.07
C SER A 471 29.99 21.84 -23.26
N GLN A 472 29.29 22.27 -22.20
CA GLN A 472 28.45 23.45 -22.24
C GLN A 472 29.26 24.74 -22.46
N ALA A 473 30.45 24.85 -21.87
CA ALA A 473 31.36 25.96 -22.10
C ALA A 473 31.79 26.05 -23.59
N ARG A 474 32.09 24.91 -24.23
CA ARG A 474 32.37 24.87 -25.69
C ARG A 474 31.17 25.34 -26.51
N MET A 475 29.95 24.94 -26.15
CA MET A 475 28.73 25.36 -26.84
C MET A 475 28.48 26.87 -26.68
N ARG A 476 28.75 27.44 -25.50
CA ARG A 476 28.63 28.88 -25.24
C ARG A 476 29.57 29.69 -26.13
N ILE A 477 30.80 29.21 -26.36
CA ILE A 477 31.77 29.86 -27.27
C ILE A 477 31.31 29.77 -28.73
N LEU A 478 30.62 28.71 -29.13
CA LEU A 478 30.07 28.53 -30.49
C LEU A 478 28.74 29.25 -30.71
N ALA A 479 28.10 29.78 -29.67
CA ALA A 479 26.83 30.49 -29.78
C ALA A 479 26.80 31.62 -30.83
N PRO A 480 27.80 32.52 -30.95
CA PRO A 480 27.83 33.52 -32.01
C PRO A 480 27.86 32.90 -33.42
N ASP A 481 28.64 31.84 -33.62
CA ASP A 481 28.72 31.13 -34.91
C ASP A 481 27.38 30.46 -35.27
N ILE A 482 26.65 29.96 -34.27
CA ILE A 482 25.30 29.40 -34.45
C ILE A 482 24.29 30.49 -34.82
N LYS A 483 24.39 31.67 -34.21
CA LYS A 483 23.56 32.82 -34.59
C LYS A 483 23.81 33.23 -36.04
N ALA A 484 25.07 33.27 -36.48
CA ALA A 484 25.42 33.53 -37.87
C ALA A 484 24.86 32.46 -38.83
N ILE A 485 24.84 31.18 -38.45
CA ILE A 485 24.18 30.11 -39.22
C ILE A 485 22.67 30.33 -39.31
N ASN A 486 22.03 30.73 -38.19
CA ASN A 486 20.59 31.00 -38.15
C ASN A 486 20.19 32.20 -39.02
N GLU A 487 20.99 33.27 -39.02
CA GLU A 487 20.80 34.47 -39.84
C GLU A 487 21.05 34.19 -41.34
N LYS A 488 22.01 33.33 -41.66
CA LYS A 488 22.31 32.94 -43.05
C LYS A 488 21.21 32.08 -43.69
N TYR A 489 20.42 31.38 -42.89
CA TYR A 489 19.40 30.44 -43.36
C TYR A 489 18.03 30.68 -42.68
N PRO A 490 17.38 31.84 -42.90
CA PRO A 490 16.08 32.14 -42.30
C PRO A 490 14.97 31.24 -42.87
N GLY A 491 13.82 31.20 -42.19
CA GLY A 491 12.64 30.45 -42.62
C GLY A 491 12.49 29.04 -42.04
N LYS A 492 11.28 28.48 -42.15
CA LYS A 492 10.96 27.11 -41.68
C LYS A 492 11.46 26.06 -42.67
N GLU A 493 11.49 26.39 -43.96
CA GLU A 493 12.01 25.57 -45.05
C GLU A 493 13.51 25.25 -44.91
N ASN A 494 14.28 26.17 -44.30
CA ASN A 494 15.71 25.98 -44.07
C ASN A 494 16.05 25.41 -42.68
N ALA A 495 15.05 25.07 -41.86
CA ALA A 495 15.26 24.56 -40.50
C ALA A 495 16.16 23.31 -40.47
N MET A 496 15.98 22.42 -41.44
CA MET A 496 16.81 21.21 -41.57
C MET A 496 18.25 21.53 -41.95
N LYS A 497 18.48 22.49 -42.86
CA LYS A 497 19.82 22.91 -43.27
C LYS A 497 20.56 23.62 -42.12
N ARG A 498 19.84 24.46 -41.36
CA ARG A 498 20.34 25.05 -40.11
C ARG A 498 20.77 24.00 -39.10
N GLN A 499 19.95 22.97 -38.90
CA GLN A 499 20.27 21.87 -37.99
C GLN A 499 21.53 21.11 -38.45
N GLN A 500 21.67 20.84 -39.75
CA GLN A 500 22.84 20.15 -40.31
C GLN A 500 24.14 20.96 -40.14
N GLU A 501 24.13 22.24 -40.51
CA GLU A 501 25.31 23.12 -40.36
C GLU A 501 25.67 23.33 -38.88
N THR A 502 24.67 23.48 -38.00
CA THR A 502 24.88 23.57 -36.55
C THR A 502 25.52 22.31 -35.99
N MET A 503 25.07 21.12 -36.44
CA MET A 503 25.67 19.84 -36.02
C MET A 503 27.08 19.65 -36.60
N ALA A 504 27.34 20.07 -37.84
CA ALA A 504 28.66 20.04 -38.44
C ALA A 504 29.65 20.93 -37.69
N LEU A 505 29.21 22.14 -37.30
CA LEU A 505 29.97 23.06 -36.45
C LEU A 505 30.30 22.42 -35.09
N TYR A 506 29.31 21.85 -34.39
CA TYR A 506 29.54 21.15 -33.12
C TYR A 506 30.54 20.00 -33.26
N SER A 507 30.39 19.19 -34.32
CA SER A 507 31.29 18.06 -34.59
C SER A 507 32.74 18.51 -34.82
N ARG A 508 32.95 19.52 -35.68
CA ARG A 508 34.26 20.12 -35.96
C ARG A 508 34.90 20.70 -34.71
N ALA A 509 34.13 21.38 -33.88
CA ALA A 509 34.60 21.99 -32.64
C ALA A 509 34.78 21.01 -31.47
N GLY A 510 34.31 19.76 -31.61
CA GLY A 510 34.34 18.79 -30.52
C GLY A 510 33.45 19.15 -29.34
N ALA A 511 32.36 19.86 -29.61
CA ALA A 511 31.24 20.02 -28.70
C ALA A 511 30.22 18.89 -28.96
N ASN A 512 29.66 18.32 -27.89
CA ASN A 512 28.57 17.36 -28.02
C ASN A 512 27.30 17.96 -27.39
N PRO A 513 26.24 18.21 -28.17
CA PRO A 513 24.98 18.75 -27.63
C PRO A 513 24.36 17.82 -26.58
N MET A 514 24.59 16.50 -26.67
CA MET A 514 24.09 15.53 -25.69
C MET A 514 24.88 15.53 -24.37
N SER A 515 26.09 16.08 -24.35
CA SER A 515 26.86 16.17 -23.10
C SER A 515 26.29 17.21 -22.14
N GLY A 516 25.39 18.09 -22.59
CA GLY A 516 24.67 19.04 -21.74
C GLY A 516 23.60 18.38 -20.85
N CYS A 517 22.94 17.31 -21.32
CA CYS A 517 21.94 16.58 -20.55
C CYS A 517 22.52 15.38 -19.77
N LEU A 518 23.80 15.02 -20.01
CA LEU A 518 24.44 13.88 -19.37
C LEU A 518 24.45 13.95 -17.82
N PRO A 519 24.70 15.10 -17.16
CA PRO A 519 24.60 15.19 -15.70
C PRO A 519 23.18 14.98 -15.23
N MET A 520 22.19 15.51 -15.94
CA MET A 520 20.79 15.31 -15.60
C MET A 520 20.46 13.82 -15.69
N LEU A 521 20.85 13.14 -16.78
CA LEU A 521 20.61 11.71 -16.95
C LEU A 521 21.27 10.85 -15.86
N LEU A 522 22.50 11.16 -15.46
CA LEU A 522 23.20 10.46 -14.38
C LEU A 522 22.68 10.84 -12.98
N GLN A 523 22.16 12.06 -12.81
CA GLN A 523 21.58 12.54 -11.56
C GLN A 523 20.17 11.97 -11.35
N MET A 524 19.40 11.71 -12.42
CA MET A 524 18.00 11.25 -12.33
C MET A 524 17.85 9.99 -11.46
N PRO A 525 18.67 8.92 -11.61
CA PRO A 525 18.58 7.76 -10.73
C PRO A 525 18.80 8.07 -9.25
N ILE A 526 19.78 8.93 -8.95
CA ILE A 526 20.09 9.32 -7.57
C ILE A 526 18.97 10.20 -7.01
N LEU A 527 18.43 11.09 -7.83
CA LEU A 527 17.30 11.93 -7.50
C LEU A 527 16.06 11.08 -7.16
N ILE A 528 15.75 10.07 -7.98
CA ILE A 528 14.62 9.16 -7.72
C ILE A 528 14.90 8.30 -6.47
N ALA A 529 16.15 7.88 -6.25
CA ALA A 529 16.53 7.16 -5.04
C ALA A 529 16.25 8.01 -3.77
N MET A 530 16.68 9.28 -3.77
CA MET A 530 16.38 10.24 -2.69
C MET A 530 14.90 10.49 -2.52
N PHE A 531 14.18 10.61 -3.63
CA PHE A 531 12.74 10.81 -3.65
C PHE A 531 11.97 9.69 -2.93
N ASN A 532 12.44 8.44 -3.05
CA ASN A 532 11.84 7.31 -2.34
C ASN A 532 12.38 7.12 -0.92
N PHE A 533 13.65 7.48 -0.69
CA PHE A 533 14.30 7.33 0.61
C PHE A 533 13.73 8.28 1.67
N PHE A 534 13.68 9.58 1.39
CA PHE A 534 13.30 10.60 2.38
C PHE A 534 11.89 10.38 2.98
N PRO A 535 10.84 10.13 2.18
CA PRO A 535 9.51 9.76 2.69
C PRO A 535 9.42 8.51 3.54
N SER A 536 10.33 7.56 3.33
CA SER A 536 10.29 6.22 3.92
C SER A 536 11.24 6.07 5.12
N ALA A 537 12.13 7.04 5.33
CA ALA A 537 13.12 7.03 6.39
C ALA A 537 12.47 7.39 7.73
N ILE A 538 12.16 6.37 8.53
CA ILE A 538 11.62 6.53 9.89
C ILE A 538 12.57 7.33 10.78
N GLU A 539 13.87 7.30 10.51
CA GLU A 539 14.89 8.04 11.25
C GLU A 539 14.73 9.57 11.13
N LEU A 540 13.99 10.06 10.13
CA LEU A 540 13.71 11.49 9.95
C LEU A 540 12.39 11.93 10.60
N ARG A 541 11.61 10.97 11.10
CA ARG A 541 10.28 11.21 11.64
C ARG A 541 10.35 11.90 12.98
N GLY A 542 9.71 13.06 13.10
CA GLY A 542 9.72 13.88 14.31
C GLY A 542 11.03 14.64 14.55
N GLU A 543 11.98 14.58 13.61
CA GLU A 543 13.27 15.25 13.73
C GLU A 543 13.19 16.68 13.21
N SER A 544 13.62 17.63 14.04
CA SER A 544 13.53 19.06 13.73
C SER A 544 14.83 19.61 13.13
N PHE A 545 14.71 20.57 12.22
CA PHE A 545 15.85 21.29 11.66
C PHE A 545 15.46 22.68 11.14
N LEU A 546 16.20 23.70 11.57
CA LEU A 546 15.91 25.11 11.30
C LEU A 546 14.47 25.48 11.73
N TRP A 547 13.58 25.78 10.79
CA TRP A 547 12.17 26.07 11.06
C TRP A 547 11.26 24.84 10.90
N ALA A 548 11.74 23.76 10.27
CA ALA A 548 10.96 22.55 10.09
C ALA A 548 10.92 21.77 11.42
N LYS A 549 9.72 21.48 11.89
CA LYS A 549 9.50 20.70 13.11
C LYS A 549 9.67 19.20 12.89
N ASP A 550 9.50 18.75 11.65
CA ASP A 550 9.59 17.35 11.25
C ASP A 550 10.13 17.25 9.82
N LEU A 551 11.27 16.58 9.64
CA LEU A 551 11.93 16.37 8.35
C LEU A 551 11.19 15.36 7.45
N SER A 552 10.32 14.54 8.02
CA SER A 552 9.52 13.54 7.30
C SER A 552 8.15 14.07 6.84
N ALA A 553 7.69 15.17 7.43
CA ALA A 553 6.44 15.84 7.09
C ALA A 553 6.67 17.17 6.33
N PRO A 554 5.64 17.75 5.69
CA PRO A 554 5.74 19.06 5.07
C PRO A 554 6.02 20.18 6.09
N ASP A 555 6.89 21.16 5.76
CA ASP A 555 7.25 22.28 6.63
C ASP A 555 6.31 23.49 6.46
N ALA A 556 5.04 23.29 6.83
CA ALA A 556 4.00 24.30 6.70
C ALA A 556 4.28 25.56 7.56
N ILE A 557 4.50 26.71 6.91
CA ILE A 557 4.57 28.03 7.59
C ILE A 557 3.21 28.71 7.64
N ILE A 558 2.48 28.62 6.53
CA ILE A 558 1.12 29.12 6.41
C ILE A 558 0.24 27.91 6.16
N SER A 559 -0.80 27.72 6.97
CA SER A 559 -1.84 26.71 6.77
C SER A 559 -3.21 27.35 6.86
N TRP A 560 -4.18 26.77 6.14
CA TRP A 560 -5.56 27.23 6.15
C TRP A 560 -6.52 26.05 6.21
N THR A 561 -7.72 26.26 6.76
CA THR A 561 -8.75 25.21 6.92
C THR A 561 -9.80 25.23 5.82
N THR A 562 -9.91 26.30 5.05
CA THR A 562 -10.90 26.44 3.97
C THR A 562 -10.52 25.56 2.78
N ASN A 563 -11.41 24.64 2.38
CA ASN A 563 -11.23 23.87 1.16
C ASN A 563 -11.51 24.74 -0.07
N ILE A 564 -10.45 25.25 -0.69
CA ILE A 564 -10.50 25.91 -2.00
C ILE A 564 -10.44 24.83 -3.09
N PRO A 565 -11.45 24.73 -3.98
CA PRO A 565 -11.44 23.77 -5.10
C PRO A 565 -10.16 23.88 -5.93
N PHE A 566 -9.66 22.76 -6.45
CA PHE A 566 -8.39 22.60 -7.19
C PHE A 566 -7.11 22.83 -6.35
N ILE A 567 -7.00 23.93 -5.60
CA ILE A 567 -5.79 24.23 -4.78
C ILE A 567 -5.65 23.23 -3.63
N SER A 568 -6.69 23.00 -2.84
CA SER A 568 -6.62 22.08 -1.70
C SER A 568 -6.36 20.63 -2.12
N SER A 569 -6.80 20.28 -3.34
CA SER A 569 -6.63 18.94 -3.91
C SER A 569 -5.22 18.72 -4.50
N THR A 570 -4.61 19.76 -5.08
CA THR A 570 -3.32 19.64 -5.80
C THR A 570 -2.14 20.21 -5.03
N PHE A 571 -2.29 21.40 -4.44
CA PHE A 571 -1.26 22.12 -3.70
C PHE A 571 -1.24 21.75 -2.22
N GLY A 572 -2.38 21.29 -1.69
CA GLY A 572 -2.58 21.12 -0.25
C GLY A 572 -2.97 22.42 0.44
N ASN A 573 -3.31 22.32 1.72
CA ASN A 573 -3.82 23.43 2.53
C ASN A 573 -2.72 24.13 3.34
N HIS A 574 -1.50 24.16 2.80
CA HIS A 574 -0.36 24.77 3.43
C HIS A 574 0.67 25.26 2.41
N ILE A 575 1.62 26.09 2.85
CA ILE A 575 2.81 26.49 2.08
C ILE A 575 4.06 26.05 2.85
N SER A 576 4.85 25.20 2.21
CA SER A 576 6.11 24.65 2.70
C SER A 576 7.28 25.58 2.36
N LEU A 577 8.04 26.06 3.35
CA LEU A 577 9.10 27.05 3.12
C LEU A 577 10.32 26.47 2.41
N PHE A 578 10.77 25.26 2.76
CA PHE A 578 11.85 24.60 2.04
C PHE A 578 11.48 24.39 0.57
N CYS A 579 10.21 24.06 0.28
CA CYS A 579 9.72 23.95 -1.09
C CYS A 579 9.74 25.31 -1.83
N LEU A 580 9.34 26.40 -1.16
CA LEU A 580 9.39 27.76 -1.72
C LEU A 580 10.83 28.19 -1.99
N LEU A 581 11.74 28.03 -1.02
CA LEU A 581 13.16 28.36 -1.16
C LEU A 581 13.81 27.53 -2.27
N MET A 582 13.54 26.23 -2.30
CA MET A 582 14.00 25.34 -3.38
C MET A 582 13.53 25.87 -4.74
N THR A 583 12.26 26.28 -4.85
CA THR A 583 11.69 26.82 -6.10
C THR A 583 12.37 28.13 -6.52
N VAL A 584 12.61 29.05 -5.58
CA VAL A 584 13.34 30.30 -5.83
C VAL A 584 14.76 30.02 -6.29
N VAL A 585 15.48 29.12 -5.61
CA VAL A 585 16.84 28.73 -5.99
C VAL A 585 16.84 28.02 -7.35
N ASN A 586 15.81 27.22 -7.66
CA ASN A 586 15.67 26.60 -8.97
C ASN A 586 15.50 27.65 -10.08
N ILE A 587 14.67 28.68 -9.86
CA ILE A 587 14.51 29.81 -10.79
C ILE A 587 15.86 30.51 -11.02
N VAL A 588 16.62 30.77 -9.96
CA VAL A 588 17.97 31.36 -10.05
C VAL A 588 18.92 30.43 -10.82
N TYR A 589 18.94 29.14 -10.49
CA TYR A 589 19.75 28.12 -11.16
C TYR A 589 19.47 28.07 -12.67
N MET A 590 18.20 28.02 -13.06
CA MET A 590 17.81 28.02 -14.46
C MET A 590 18.20 29.32 -15.15
N ARG A 591 18.02 30.49 -14.51
CA ARG A 591 18.42 31.78 -15.08
C ARG A 591 19.93 31.83 -15.36
N ILE A 592 20.75 31.26 -14.45
CA ILE A 592 22.21 31.14 -14.63
C ILE A 592 22.54 30.19 -15.80
N ASN A 593 21.82 29.08 -15.95
CA ASN A 593 22.06 28.09 -17.00
C ASN A 593 21.48 28.47 -18.38
N MET A 594 20.45 29.32 -18.43
CA MET A 594 19.90 29.84 -19.68
C MET A 594 20.93 30.68 -20.44
N GLN A 595 21.83 31.36 -19.75
CA GLN A 595 22.95 32.09 -20.36
C GLN A 595 23.93 31.18 -21.12
N SER A 596 23.93 29.86 -20.85
CA SER A 596 24.80 28.88 -21.50
C SER A 596 24.14 28.10 -22.64
N GLN A 597 22.83 28.24 -22.88
CA GLN A 597 22.14 27.54 -23.96
C GLN A 597 22.13 28.39 -25.25
N ALA A 598 23.00 28.04 -26.19
CA ALA A 598 23.16 28.70 -27.49
C ALA A 598 21.91 28.71 -28.39
N ASN A 599 20.89 27.90 -28.08
CA ASN A 599 19.68 27.70 -28.89
C ASN A 599 18.37 28.19 -28.24
N ALA A 600 18.43 28.93 -27.13
CA ALA A 600 17.22 29.36 -26.42
C ALA A 600 16.30 30.28 -27.25
N ASP A 601 16.82 30.95 -28.28
CA ASP A 601 16.05 31.80 -29.19
C ASP A 601 15.43 31.04 -30.38
N ALA A 602 15.81 29.78 -30.61
CA ALA A 602 15.36 29.02 -31.78
C ALA A 602 13.97 28.35 -31.59
N MET A 603 13.48 28.22 -30.35
CA MET A 603 12.15 27.67 -30.05
C MET A 603 11.49 28.42 -28.88
N PRO A 604 10.47 29.27 -29.14
CA PRO A 604 9.73 30.01 -28.11
C PRO A 604 9.15 29.12 -26.99
N GLY A 605 8.83 27.86 -27.29
CA GLY A 605 8.30 26.89 -26.32
C GLY A 605 9.27 26.50 -25.19
N MET A 606 10.59 26.54 -25.40
CA MET A 606 11.56 26.19 -24.35
C MET A 606 11.66 27.26 -23.26
N LYS A 607 11.45 28.54 -23.59
CA LYS A 607 11.44 29.63 -22.61
C LYS A 607 10.25 29.50 -21.65
N MET A 608 9.07 29.17 -22.17
CA MET A 608 7.87 28.97 -21.36
C MET A 608 7.96 27.73 -20.47
N MET A 609 8.51 26.63 -20.98
CA MET A 609 8.76 25.41 -20.19
C MET A 609 9.66 25.67 -18.97
N ASN A 610 10.70 26.50 -19.13
CA ASN A 610 11.60 26.85 -18.03
C ASN A 610 10.87 27.64 -16.94
N TYR A 611 9.92 28.53 -17.24
CA TYR A 611 9.16 29.22 -16.19
C TYR A 611 8.04 28.37 -15.58
N LEU A 612 7.46 27.45 -16.35
CA LEU A 612 6.36 26.59 -15.90
C LEU A 612 6.85 25.46 -14.99
N MET A 613 8.03 24.90 -15.24
CA MET A 613 8.54 23.74 -14.50
C MET A 613 8.73 23.99 -12.98
N PRO A 614 9.34 25.10 -12.51
CA PRO A 614 9.43 25.36 -11.07
C PRO A 614 8.07 25.55 -10.42
N LEU A 615 7.12 26.17 -11.12
CA LEU A 615 5.76 26.31 -10.61
C LEU A 615 5.14 24.92 -10.43
N MET A 616 5.24 24.04 -11.43
CA MET A 616 4.79 22.65 -11.33
C MET A 616 5.49 21.90 -10.18
N PHE A 617 6.79 22.08 -9.99
CA PHE A 617 7.52 21.48 -8.86
C PHE A 617 7.07 22.04 -7.52
N LEU A 618 6.73 23.32 -7.43
CA LEU A 618 6.15 23.89 -6.21
C LEU A 618 4.85 23.14 -5.85
N PHE A 619 3.92 22.98 -6.80
CA PHE A 619 2.67 22.23 -6.57
C PHE A 619 2.93 20.77 -6.17
N PHE A 620 3.92 20.13 -6.77
CA PHE A 620 4.24 18.73 -6.46
C PHE A 620 4.92 18.55 -5.11
N PHE A 621 6.00 19.29 -4.84
CA PHE A 621 6.83 19.13 -3.64
C PHE A 621 6.24 19.74 -2.37
N ASN A 622 5.23 20.62 -2.47
CA ASN A 622 4.64 21.26 -1.30
C ASN A 622 4.03 20.24 -0.31
N ASN A 623 3.53 19.11 -0.81
CA ASN A 623 2.95 18.03 -0.02
C ASN A 623 3.94 16.91 0.37
N TYR A 624 5.22 17.03 0.00
CA TYR A 624 6.24 16.02 0.32
C TYR A 624 7.00 16.35 1.62
N ALA A 625 7.75 15.37 2.10
CA ALA A 625 8.65 15.49 3.24
C ALA A 625 9.60 16.69 3.08
N SER A 626 9.72 17.51 4.12
CA SER A 626 10.55 18.71 4.10
C SER A 626 12.04 18.39 3.93
N GLY A 627 12.51 17.23 4.41
CA GLY A 627 13.86 16.72 4.19
C GLY A 627 14.19 16.48 2.72
N LEU A 628 13.20 16.08 1.92
CA LEU A 628 13.36 15.96 0.47
C LEU A 628 13.54 17.34 -0.16
N SER A 629 12.65 18.29 0.12
CA SER A 629 12.77 19.67 -0.38
C SER A 629 14.08 20.34 0.05
N TYR A 630 14.53 20.09 1.28
CA TYR A 630 15.81 20.57 1.79
C TYR A 630 17.00 19.95 1.03
N TYR A 631 16.99 18.64 0.77
CA TYR A 631 18.00 17.98 -0.08
C TYR A 631 18.08 18.63 -1.47
N TYR A 632 16.93 18.88 -2.11
CA TYR A 632 16.91 19.55 -3.42
C TYR A 632 17.43 20.98 -3.35
N LEU A 633 17.04 21.75 -2.34
CA LEU A 633 17.54 23.10 -2.09
C LEU A 633 19.07 23.09 -2.01
N LEU A 634 19.63 22.23 -1.17
CA LEU A 634 21.08 22.09 -1.01
C LEU A 634 21.75 21.63 -2.31
N SER A 635 21.18 20.65 -3.00
CA SER A 635 21.69 20.14 -4.26
C SER A 635 21.77 21.25 -5.32
N LEU A 636 20.75 22.11 -5.40
CA LEU A 636 20.74 23.26 -6.31
C LEU A 636 21.76 24.32 -5.90
N LEU A 637 21.84 24.67 -4.61
CA LEU A 637 22.82 25.63 -4.10
C LEU A 637 24.26 25.18 -4.40
N ILE A 638 24.60 23.93 -4.10
CA ILE A 638 25.92 23.36 -4.40
C ILE A 638 26.17 23.38 -5.91
N THR A 639 25.16 23.10 -6.73
CA THR A 639 25.32 23.13 -8.20
C THR A 639 25.57 24.56 -8.71
N ILE A 640 24.90 25.57 -8.13
CA ILE A 640 25.16 26.99 -8.44
C ILE A 640 26.61 27.34 -8.07
N ILE A 641 27.06 26.98 -6.87
CA ILE A 641 28.42 27.21 -6.40
C ILE A 641 29.43 26.52 -7.34
N GLN A 642 29.23 25.25 -7.68
CA GLN A 642 30.05 24.52 -8.65
C GLN A 642 30.09 25.23 -10.01
N THR A 643 28.96 25.75 -10.49
CA THR A 643 28.87 26.49 -11.76
C THR A 643 29.72 27.75 -11.72
N TYR A 644 29.68 28.51 -10.63
CA TYR A 644 30.53 29.71 -10.46
C TYR A 644 32.02 29.34 -10.39
N ILE A 645 32.38 28.31 -9.61
CA ILE A 645 33.76 27.81 -9.54
C ILE A 645 34.25 27.40 -10.93
N PHE A 646 33.45 26.63 -11.67
CA PHE A 646 33.84 26.20 -13.02
C PHE A 646 33.95 27.37 -13.99
N ARG A 647 33.09 28.40 -13.91
CA ARG A 647 33.23 29.64 -14.71
C ARG A 647 34.54 30.37 -14.41
N HIS A 648 34.99 30.33 -13.16
CA HIS A 648 36.23 31.00 -12.76
C HIS A 648 37.48 30.22 -13.18
N VAL A 649 37.46 28.89 -13.06
CA VAL A 649 38.60 28.02 -13.38
C VAL A 649 38.73 27.78 -14.88
N VAL A 650 37.62 27.66 -15.61
CA VAL A 650 37.60 27.37 -17.05
C VAL A 650 37.52 28.66 -17.86
N LYS A 651 38.68 29.24 -18.19
CA LYS A 651 38.76 30.45 -19.03
C LYS A 651 38.41 30.14 -20.49
N GLU A 652 37.73 31.07 -21.17
CA GLU A 652 37.31 30.89 -22.57
C GLU A 652 38.48 30.60 -23.52
N GLU A 653 39.63 31.22 -23.28
CA GLU A 653 40.84 31.06 -24.11
C GLU A 653 41.36 29.62 -24.08
N THR A 654 41.45 29.02 -22.88
CA THR A 654 41.83 27.62 -22.70
C THR A 654 40.85 26.67 -23.40
N VAL A 655 39.55 26.99 -23.38
CA VAL A 655 38.54 26.20 -24.09
C VAL A 655 38.68 26.34 -25.61
N ARG A 656 38.96 27.55 -26.14
CA ARG A 656 39.23 27.78 -27.56
C ARG A 656 40.47 27.04 -28.04
N GLU A 657 41.54 26.99 -27.24
CA GLU A 657 42.73 26.20 -27.54
C GLU A 657 42.44 24.70 -27.59
N ILE A 658 41.68 24.17 -26.62
CA ILE A 658 41.25 22.77 -26.61
C ILE A 658 40.40 22.46 -27.85
N MET A 659 39.50 23.37 -28.25
CA MET A 659 38.70 23.23 -29.47
C MET A 659 39.57 23.23 -30.73
N ARG A 660 40.55 24.13 -30.85
CA ARG A 660 41.52 24.15 -31.97
C ARG A 660 42.35 22.88 -32.04
N LYS A 661 42.84 22.37 -30.90
CA LYS A 661 43.58 21.09 -30.81
C LYS A 661 42.70 19.91 -31.21
N ASN A 662 41.43 19.90 -30.83
CA ASN A 662 40.48 18.85 -31.17
C ASN A 662 40.01 18.90 -32.64
N ALA A 663 39.87 20.09 -33.22
CA ALA A 663 39.55 20.27 -34.63
C ALA A 663 40.67 19.78 -35.56
N LYS A 664 41.93 19.80 -35.10
CA LYS A 664 43.10 19.26 -35.82
C LYS A 664 43.21 17.73 -35.79
N LYS A 665 42.47 17.05 -34.90
CA LYS A 665 42.49 15.57 -34.82
C LYS A 665 41.49 14.98 -35.83
N PRO A 666 41.90 14.06 -36.72
CA PRO A 666 40.97 13.41 -37.63
C PRO A 666 39.98 12.56 -36.83
N LYS A 667 38.71 12.95 -36.81
CA LYS A 667 37.67 12.15 -36.19
C LYS A 667 37.18 11.10 -37.18
N LYS A 668 37.33 9.82 -36.83
CA LYS A 668 36.57 8.75 -37.49
C LYS A 668 35.08 9.00 -37.23
N LYS A 669 34.27 9.10 -38.29
CA LYS A 669 32.80 9.16 -38.16
C LYS A 669 32.36 7.89 -37.42
N SER A 670 31.73 8.01 -36.25
CA SER A 670 31.17 6.82 -35.57
C SER A 670 29.96 6.32 -36.37
N GLY A 671 29.76 5.00 -36.43
CA GLY A 671 28.68 4.39 -37.21
C GLY A 671 27.28 4.90 -36.83
N PHE A 672 27.08 5.33 -35.58
CA PHE A 672 25.84 5.97 -35.12
C PHE A 672 25.61 7.34 -35.78
N MET A 673 26.63 8.20 -35.86
CA MET A 673 26.53 9.50 -36.53
C MET A 673 26.26 9.35 -38.03
N ALA A 674 26.86 8.34 -38.68
CA ALA A 674 26.59 8.04 -40.09
C ALA A 674 25.13 7.57 -40.30
N ARG A 675 24.63 6.66 -39.44
CA ARG A 675 23.22 6.21 -39.47
C ARG A 675 22.23 7.35 -39.21
N LEU A 676 22.56 8.28 -38.31
CA LEU A 676 21.71 9.44 -38.01
C LEU A 676 21.70 10.43 -39.20
N GLU A 677 22.83 10.59 -39.88
CA GLU A 677 22.95 11.39 -41.11
C GLU A 677 22.12 10.77 -42.26
N GLU A 678 22.15 9.45 -42.42
CA GLU A 678 21.31 8.71 -43.38
C GLU A 678 19.82 8.82 -43.06
N ALA A 679 19.43 8.63 -41.80
CA ALA A 679 18.03 8.77 -41.36
C ALA A 679 17.49 10.19 -41.60
N GLN A 680 18.31 11.21 -41.34
CA GLN A 680 17.95 12.61 -41.65
C GLN A 680 17.82 12.86 -43.16
N ARG A 681 18.68 12.27 -44.00
CA ARG A 681 18.56 12.37 -45.46
C ARG A 681 17.30 11.66 -45.98
N GLN A 682 16.94 10.51 -45.41
CA GLN A 682 15.71 9.80 -45.75
C GLN A 682 14.47 10.61 -45.37
N GLN A 683 14.43 11.21 -44.17
CA GLN A 683 13.37 12.14 -43.79
C GLN A 683 13.28 13.35 -44.74
N GLN A 684 14.41 13.89 -45.19
CA GLN A 684 14.44 14.98 -46.17
C GLN A 684 13.90 14.58 -47.55
N ALA A 685 14.15 13.35 -47.99
CA ALA A 685 13.61 12.84 -49.26
C ALA A 685 12.08 12.70 -49.18
N LEU A 686 11.58 12.12 -48.09
CA LEU A 686 10.14 11.94 -47.84
C LEU A 686 9.39 13.28 -47.74
N LEU A 687 9.94 14.26 -47.02
CA LEU A 687 9.34 15.60 -46.92
C LEU A 687 9.29 16.33 -48.28
N ARG A 688 10.37 16.21 -49.09
CA ARG A 688 10.39 16.77 -50.45
C ARG A 688 9.38 16.10 -51.37
N GLU A 689 9.17 14.78 -51.24
CA GLU A 689 8.13 14.08 -51.98
C GLU A 689 6.72 14.48 -51.55
N GLN A 690 6.48 14.68 -50.25
CA GLN A 690 5.20 15.18 -49.74
C GLN A 690 4.89 16.61 -50.22
N GLU A 691 5.88 17.51 -50.23
CA GLU A 691 5.72 18.86 -50.77
C GLU A 691 5.49 18.86 -52.28
N LYS A 692 6.18 17.99 -53.03
CA LYS A 692 5.92 17.80 -54.47
C LYS A 692 4.51 17.28 -54.72
N ARG A 693 4.02 16.32 -53.92
CA ARG A 693 2.64 15.81 -54.00
C ARG A 693 1.60 16.88 -53.67
N LYS A 694 1.82 17.71 -52.65
CA LYS A 694 0.93 18.86 -52.32
C LYS A 694 0.91 19.93 -53.41
N LYS A 695 2.05 20.24 -54.03
CA LYS A 695 2.12 21.17 -55.17
C LYS A 695 1.46 20.62 -56.44
N ALA A 696 1.48 19.28 -56.63
CA ALA A 696 0.78 18.63 -57.74
C ALA A 696 -0.74 18.56 -57.53
N SER A 697 -1.23 18.47 -56.30
CA SER A 697 -2.67 18.45 -55.99
C SER A 697 -3.34 19.83 -55.97
N GLY A 698 -2.58 20.91 -55.78
CA GLY A 698 -3.08 22.30 -55.76
C GLY A 698 -3.10 23.01 -57.12
N LYS A 699 -2.91 22.28 -58.23
CA LYS A 699 -2.86 22.83 -59.60
C LYS A 699 -3.99 22.29 -60.50
N LYS A 700 -5.09 21.80 -59.91
CA LYS A 700 -6.32 21.43 -60.61
C LYS A 700 -7.41 22.46 -60.33
#